data_AF-A0A962SXF2-F1
#
_entry.id   AF-A0A962SXF2-F1
#
_cell.length_a   1.000
_cell.length_b   1.000
_cell.length_c   1.000
_cell.angle_alpha   90.00
_cell.angle_beta   90.00
_cell.angle_gamma   90.00
#
_symmetry.space_group_name_H-M   'P 1'
#
loop_
_entity.id
_entity.type
_entity.pdbx_description
1 polymer ?
#
loop_
_entity_poly.entity_id
_entity_poly.type
_entity_poly.pdbx_seq_one_letter_code
_entity_poly.pdbx_strand_id
1 'polypeptide(L)'
;MMLEENIRKIIELRHDAPYEVLGPHYDSRERTLTIRAFLPQAARVHVLLADGTGKREMQRLHPDGFFTLQLPGTAKLDYQFMVVEADGQSCTLHDPYAIHASSFTDADGRALQQGALNALYEQLGAHPVSKNGIAGVNFALWAPHASRVSVVGTFNQWDGRRHPMEHHASGVWELFVPRVGPGDLYKFEIRNAEGAVFLKTDPLAFQTEVYPSTAALVCDLQKFHQWSDHVWMAQASETSAWKLPVTIHRVTLDESTGYRQLLNDLLPQWRESKPTHVEFVCWAPGETVASYFTPNPRYGRPEELMAFIDACHQQGIGVILDWIPPLIPREGQELSWFDGTRIYDADAPDQPDKLAFDLEKPAVRNFLAANARFWRQVYHVDALRTDARTFTARLAQSPIAQDLLYLLQEDPAWPTLEAGARDALIQGRHSHPHEVLGPHPLGETDLNVVRAFLPDAESPYLLPDDCPQRLYPLLPLYAGGLFETTVVAGLEPFRYQIGATEHGQFHTFADPYATTFSMLSDQDCYLFAEGNHYQIYENLGAHPCEVDGRRGVNFAVWAPNAQRVSVVGTFNHWDGRRHPMRLRPGSGIWELFVPGLAEGDLYKFEILARNGNVFLKTDPFAFHTETPPGTASVVYDQAGKHVWRDGEWMQQRMREPVWRRPVAIYEVHAGSWRHKPNGEFLSYRELADQLIPYVLKMGFTHIEFLPLAEHPYGPSWGYQISNFYAPTARFGRPDDLMELIDRCHQNGIGVILDWVPAHFPKDAHAMAWFDGTCVYEHADPRQGEHPDWGTLIFNYGRHEVENFLITNALYWLHTFHFDGLRVDAVASMLYLDYSKKDWIPNKYGGNE
;
A
#
# COMPACT_ATOMS: atom_id res chain seq x y z
N MET A 1 -13.53 64.27 -17.27
CA MET A 1 -14.08 63.52 -16.12
C MET A 1 -13.61 62.08 -16.03
N MET A 2 -14.17 61.09 -16.75
CA MET A 2 -13.77 59.67 -16.55
C MET A 2 -12.29 59.39 -16.88
N LEU A 3 -11.76 59.95 -17.97
CA LEU A 3 -10.35 59.79 -18.36
C LEU A 3 -9.37 60.50 -17.39
N GLU A 4 -9.72 61.70 -16.89
CA GLU A 4 -8.88 62.42 -15.91
C GLU A 4 -8.80 61.68 -14.58
N GLU A 5 -9.91 61.07 -14.17
CA GLU A 5 -9.96 60.21 -12.98
C GLU A 5 -9.09 58.95 -13.16
N ASN A 6 -9.14 58.31 -14.33
CA ASN A 6 -8.32 57.13 -14.62
C ASN A 6 -6.82 57.48 -14.73
N ILE A 7 -6.46 58.62 -15.33
CA ILE A 7 -5.07 59.12 -15.31
C ILE A 7 -4.58 59.35 -13.88
N ARG A 8 -5.43 59.94 -13.03
CA ARG A 8 -5.11 60.15 -11.62
C ARG A 8 -4.93 58.82 -10.87
N LYS A 9 -5.76 57.82 -11.14
CA LYS A 9 -5.62 56.46 -10.58
C LYS A 9 -4.31 55.80 -11.01
N ILE A 10 -3.83 56.00 -12.25
CA ILE A 10 -2.51 55.50 -12.69
C ILE A 10 -1.39 56.16 -11.88
N ILE A 11 -1.41 57.49 -11.76
CA ILE A 11 -0.37 58.25 -11.05
C ILE A 11 -0.34 57.89 -9.56
N GLU A 12 -1.50 57.72 -8.94
CA GLU A 12 -1.65 57.36 -7.51
C GLU A 12 -1.51 55.86 -7.24
N LEU A 13 -1.21 55.05 -8.26
CA LEU A 13 -1.03 53.59 -8.17
C LEU A 13 -2.28 52.87 -7.62
N ARG A 14 -3.44 53.21 -8.18
CA ARG A 14 -4.78 52.70 -7.82
C ARG A 14 -5.58 52.17 -9.02
N HIS A 15 -4.94 51.99 -10.18
CA HIS A 15 -5.60 51.50 -11.39
C HIS A 15 -5.30 50.01 -11.60
N ASP A 16 -6.31 49.27 -12.05
CA ASP A 16 -6.30 47.82 -12.29
C ASP A 16 -6.36 47.45 -13.79
N ALA A 17 -6.88 48.34 -14.63
CA ALA A 17 -6.89 48.19 -16.10
C ALA A 17 -6.00 49.22 -16.86
N PRO A 18 -4.66 49.20 -16.70
CA PRO A 18 -3.77 50.18 -17.32
C PRO A 18 -3.89 50.32 -18.85
N TYR A 19 -4.31 49.27 -19.57
CA TYR A 19 -4.51 49.35 -21.02
C TYR A 19 -5.65 50.30 -21.43
N GLU A 20 -6.59 50.64 -20.54
CA GLU A 20 -7.61 51.67 -20.80
C GLU A 20 -7.04 53.10 -20.90
N VAL A 21 -5.85 53.31 -20.31
CA VAL A 21 -5.25 54.63 -20.15
C VAL A 21 -3.94 54.75 -20.91
N LEU A 22 -3.06 53.75 -20.79
CA LEU A 22 -1.71 53.72 -21.34
C LEU A 22 -1.71 53.06 -22.72
N GLY A 23 -0.68 53.33 -23.52
CA GLY A 23 -0.53 52.78 -24.86
C GLY A 23 -1.24 53.58 -25.96
N PRO A 24 -1.45 52.96 -27.14
CA PRO A 24 -2.06 53.57 -28.32
C PRO A 24 -3.59 53.42 -28.33
N HIS A 25 -4.31 54.53 -28.32
CA HIS A 25 -5.77 54.61 -28.33
C HIS A 25 -6.28 55.29 -29.61
N TYR A 26 -6.96 54.54 -30.49
CA TYR A 26 -7.53 55.11 -31.71
C TYR A 26 -8.97 55.59 -31.49
N ASP A 27 -9.22 56.89 -31.66
CA ASP A 27 -10.56 57.44 -31.70
C ASP A 27 -11.08 57.43 -33.15
N SER A 28 -12.11 56.62 -33.41
CA SER A 28 -12.69 56.48 -34.74
C SER A 28 -13.52 57.70 -35.19
N ARG A 29 -14.03 58.51 -34.25
CA ARG A 29 -14.80 59.72 -34.54
C ARG A 29 -13.88 60.85 -34.95
N GLU A 30 -12.80 61.04 -34.19
CA GLU A 30 -11.78 62.08 -34.44
C GLU A 30 -10.68 61.62 -35.41
N ARG A 31 -10.73 60.35 -35.85
CA ARG A 31 -9.71 59.70 -36.72
C ARG A 31 -8.29 59.97 -36.23
N THR A 32 -8.07 59.87 -34.93
CA THR A 32 -6.82 60.29 -34.29
C THR A 32 -6.31 59.18 -33.37
N LEU A 33 -5.04 58.81 -33.54
CA LEU A 33 -4.34 57.92 -32.61
C LEU A 33 -3.74 58.75 -31.47
N THR A 34 -4.07 58.41 -30.23
CA THR A 34 -3.48 59.02 -29.03
C THR A 34 -2.58 58.01 -28.33
N ILE A 35 -1.29 58.32 -28.20
CA ILE A 35 -0.33 57.49 -27.46
C ILE A 35 -0.12 58.12 -26.09
N ARG A 36 -0.28 57.33 -25.02
CA ARG A 36 -0.11 57.79 -23.63
C ARG A 36 0.91 56.91 -22.90
N ALA A 37 1.79 57.55 -22.13
CA ALA A 37 2.84 56.86 -21.39
C ALA A 37 3.00 57.47 -19.99
N PHE A 38 3.22 56.62 -18.99
CA PHE A 38 3.56 57.03 -17.63
C PHE A 38 5.01 56.64 -17.34
N LEU A 39 5.88 57.64 -17.29
CA LEU A 39 7.33 57.52 -17.15
C LEU A 39 7.80 58.51 -16.08
N PRO A 40 7.73 58.17 -14.78
CA PRO A 40 7.83 59.14 -13.67
C PRO A 40 9.15 59.90 -13.58
N GLN A 41 10.23 59.29 -14.06
CA GLN A 41 11.59 59.83 -13.96
C GLN A 41 12.01 60.60 -15.23
N ALA A 42 11.27 60.43 -16.32
CA ALA A 42 11.59 61.03 -17.60
C ALA A 42 11.50 62.56 -17.55
N ALA A 43 12.49 63.26 -18.08
CA ALA A 43 12.44 64.70 -18.33
C ALA A 43 11.69 65.00 -19.65
N ARG A 44 11.95 64.24 -20.71
CA ARG A 44 11.24 64.33 -22.00
C ARG A 44 11.06 62.95 -22.61
N VAL A 45 9.98 62.76 -23.37
CA VAL A 45 9.69 61.50 -24.06
C VAL A 45 9.38 61.78 -25.51
N HIS A 46 9.91 60.96 -26.41
CA HIS A 46 9.62 61.07 -27.83
C HIS A 46 9.16 59.72 -28.38
N VAL A 47 8.21 59.75 -29.31
CA VAL A 47 7.82 58.59 -30.11
C VAL A 47 8.74 58.51 -31.33
N LEU A 48 9.45 57.39 -31.46
CA LEU A 48 10.26 57.02 -32.63
C LEU A 48 9.46 56.05 -33.50
N LEU A 49 9.36 56.35 -34.79
CA LEU A 49 8.75 55.42 -35.75
C LEU A 49 9.65 54.20 -35.96
N ALA A 50 9.06 53.00 -36.02
CA ALA A 50 9.81 51.76 -36.20
C ALA A 50 10.59 51.70 -37.54
N ASP A 51 10.17 52.48 -38.55
CA ASP A 51 10.83 52.61 -39.85
C ASP A 51 12.03 53.58 -39.86
N GLY A 52 12.33 54.23 -38.71
CA GLY A 52 13.44 55.17 -38.54
C GLY A 52 13.21 56.55 -39.17
N THR A 53 12.03 56.84 -39.73
CA THR A 53 11.80 58.04 -40.56
C THR A 53 11.37 59.29 -39.77
N GLY A 54 11.09 59.20 -38.47
CA GLY A 54 10.62 60.33 -37.70
C GLY A 54 10.66 60.16 -36.17
N LYS A 55 10.87 61.29 -35.49
CA LYS A 55 10.83 61.44 -34.02
C LYS A 55 9.87 62.56 -33.67
N ARG A 56 8.92 62.31 -32.76
CA ARG A 56 7.95 63.32 -32.28
C ARG A 56 7.98 63.41 -30.77
N GLU A 57 8.11 64.62 -30.23
CA GLU A 57 8.09 64.86 -28.79
C GLU A 57 6.65 64.72 -28.25
N MET A 58 6.51 64.04 -27.12
CA MET A 58 5.23 63.91 -26.41
C MET A 58 5.02 65.11 -25.48
N GLN A 59 3.79 65.58 -25.39
CA GLN A 59 3.41 66.62 -24.43
C GLN A 59 3.31 66.03 -23.02
N ARG A 60 3.99 66.63 -22.04
CA ARG A 60 3.81 66.30 -20.62
C ARG A 60 2.45 66.82 -20.15
N LEU A 61 1.56 65.93 -19.74
CA LEU A 61 0.23 66.25 -19.20
C LEU A 61 0.22 66.37 -17.66
N HIS A 62 1.14 65.69 -16.97
CA HIS A 62 1.22 65.73 -15.50
C HIS A 62 2.68 65.87 -15.03
N PRO A 63 2.97 66.65 -13.97
CA PRO A 63 4.33 66.81 -13.44
C PRO A 63 4.99 65.47 -13.07
N ASP A 64 4.21 64.51 -12.57
CA ASP A 64 4.68 63.17 -12.17
C ASP A 64 5.02 62.24 -13.35
N GLY A 65 5.17 62.77 -14.57
CA GLY A 65 5.70 62.03 -15.71
C GLY A 65 4.65 61.32 -16.56
N PHE A 66 3.43 61.87 -16.66
CA PHE A 66 2.44 61.41 -17.63
C PHE A 66 2.57 62.20 -18.95
N PHE A 67 2.72 61.50 -20.07
CA PHE A 67 2.96 62.07 -21.40
C PHE A 67 1.89 61.61 -22.40
N THR A 68 1.58 62.46 -23.38
CA THR A 68 0.65 62.15 -24.47
C THR A 68 1.16 62.62 -25.82
N LEU A 69 0.77 61.94 -26.90
CA LEU A 69 0.95 62.39 -28.28
C LEU A 69 -0.30 62.07 -29.10
N GLN A 70 -0.86 63.08 -29.76
CA GLN A 70 -1.98 62.89 -30.69
C GLN A 70 -1.48 62.91 -32.13
N LEU A 71 -1.93 61.95 -32.93
CA LEU A 71 -1.56 61.75 -34.32
C LEU A 71 -2.82 61.67 -35.19
N PRO A 72 -3.33 62.82 -35.67
CA PRO A 72 -4.48 62.86 -36.55
C PRO A 72 -4.23 62.09 -37.85
N GLY A 73 -5.25 61.38 -38.35
CA GLY A 73 -5.19 60.60 -39.59
C GLY A 73 -4.41 59.29 -39.50
N THR A 74 -3.84 58.96 -38.35
CA THR A 74 -3.11 57.69 -38.12
C THR A 74 -4.04 56.72 -37.40
N ALA A 75 -4.20 55.51 -37.94
CA ALA A 75 -5.05 54.47 -37.32
C ALA A 75 -4.26 53.47 -36.46
N LYS A 76 -3.03 53.15 -36.88
CA LYS A 76 -2.10 52.26 -36.18
C LYS A 76 -0.68 52.77 -36.41
N LEU A 77 0.18 52.60 -35.41
CA LEU A 77 1.57 52.99 -35.48
C LEU A 77 2.42 51.96 -34.76
N ASP A 78 3.50 51.52 -35.40
CA ASP A 78 4.56 50.75 -34.73
C ASP A 78 5.64 51.74 -34.27
N TYR A 79 5.92 51.76 -32.97
CA TYR A 79 6.78 52.79 -32.36
C TYR A 79 7.59 52.30 -31.17
N GLN A 80 8.59 53.09 -30.81
CA GLN A 80 9.36 52.99 -29.57
C GLN A 80 9.41 54.36 -28.89
N PHE A 81 9.58 54.37 -27.57
CA PHE A 81 9.85 55.59 -26.83
C PHE A 81 11.35 55.86 -26.76
N MET A 82 11.76 57.10 -27.02
CA MET A 82 13.06 57.63 -26.63
C MET A 82 12.87 58.51 -25.40
N VAL A 83 13.29 58.01 -24.26
CA VAL A 83 13.18 58.69 -22.97
C VAL A 83 14.47 59.43 -22.70
N VAL A 84 14.37 60.70 -22.34
CA VAL A 84 15.49 61.53 -21.87
C VAL A 84 15.29 61.74 -20.38
N GLU A 85 16.23 61.25 -19.58
CA GLU A 85 16.23 61.37 -18.12
C GLU A 85 16.74 62.77 -17.70
N ALA A 86 16.61 63.10 -16.41
CA ALA A 86 16.94 64.43 -15.88
C ALA A 86 18.44 64.81 -16.00
N ASP A 87 19.32 63.81 -16.09
CA ASP A 87 20.77 63.98 -16.27
C ASP A 87 21.17 64.17 -17.75
N GLY A 88 20.20 64.15 -18.67
CA GLY A 88 20.41 64.29 -20.10
C GLY A 88 20.76 62.98 -20.83
N GLN A 89 20.86 61.85 -20.13
CA GLN A 89 20.99 60.54 -20.77
C GLN A 89 19.69 60.17 -21.47
N SER A 90 19.78 59.47 -22.59
CA SER A 90 18.61 58.98 -23.31
C SER A 90 18.68 57.49 -23.56
N CYS A 91 17.56 56.79 -23.36
CA CYS A 91 17.40 55.38 -23.69
C CYS A 91 16.18 55.17 -24.59
N THR A 92 16.21 54.09 -25.37
CA THR A 92 15.08 53.68 -26.20
C THR A 92 14.42 52.46 -25.58
N LEU A 93 13.12 52.55 -25.32
CA LEU A 93 12.30 51.48 -24.76
C LEU A 93 11.08 51.23 -25.63
N HIS A 94 10.68 49.96 -25.73
CA HIS A 94 9.39 49.63 -26.34
C HIS A 94 8.30 49.89 -25.33
N ASP A 95 7.12 50.26 -25.82
CA ASP A 95 5.95 50.43 -24.97
C ASP A 95 5.33 49.07 -24.62
N PRO A 96 5.33 48.64 -23.35
CA PRO A 96 4.60 47.43 -22.93
C PRO A 96 3.11 47.52 -23.26
N TYR A 97 2.54 48.72 -23.23
CA TYR A 97 1.11 48.96 -23.44
C TYR A 97 0.70 49.06 -24.90
N ALA A 98 1.65 48.94 -25.85
CA ALA A 98 1.32 48.85 -27.28
C ALA A 98 0.96 47.42 -27.73
N ILE A 99 1.13 46.41 -26.87
CA ILE A 99 0.97 45.00 -27.22
C ILE A 99 -0.15 44.40 -26.34
N HIS A 100 -1.38 44.40 -26.85
CA HIS A 100 -2.60 43.94 -26.14
C HIS A 100 -2.98 42.48 -26.41
N ALA A 101 -2.02 41.59 -26.65
CA ALA A 101 -2.31 40.17 -26.86
C ALA A 101 -2.23 39.43 -25.52
N SER A 102 -3.37 39.23 -24.84
CA SER A 102 -3.45 38.42 -23.62
C SER A 102 -2.95 36.99 -23.90
N SER A 103 -2.06 36.47 -23.06
CA SER A 103 -1.68 35.05 -23.08
C SER A 103 -2.61 34.22 -22.19
N PHE A 104 -3.38 34.86 -21.31
CA PHE A 104 -4.30 34.20 -20.39
C PHE A 104 -5.75 34.41 -20.83
N THR A 105 -6.53 33.34 -21.01
CA THR A 105 -7.92 33.45 -21.49
C THR A 105 -8.94 33.41 -20.35
N ASP A 106 -10.17 33.88 -20.61
CA ASP A 106 -11.29 33.72 -19.67
C ASP A 106 -11.58 32.25 -19.33
N ALA A 107 -11.30 31.33 -20.26
CA ALA A 107 -11.47 29.90 -20.03
C ALA A 107 -10.42 29.37 -19.05
N ASP A 108 -9.17 29.79 -19.19
CA ASP A 108 -8.09 29.47 -18.25
C ASP A 108 -8.41 30.00 -16.85
N GLY A 109 -8.96 31.21 -16.78
CA GLY A 109 -9.41 31.82 -15.53
C GLY A 109 -10.49 31.03 -14.80
N ARG A 110 -11.51 30.56 -15.53
CA ARG A 110 -12.54 29.68 -14.95
C ARG A 110 -11.97 28.34 -14.51
N ALA A 111 -11.07 27.75 -15.31
CA ALA A 111 -10.42 26.50 -14.98
C ALA A 111 -9.58 26.63 -13.69
N LEU A 112 -8.81 27.71 -13.54
CA LEU A 112 -8.03 27.98 -12.33
C LEU A 112 -8.91 28.09 -11.08
N GLN A 113 -10.00 28.85 -11.15
CA GLN A 113 -10.93 29.02 -10.03
C GLN A 113 -11.64 27.72 -9.63
N GLN A 114 -11.85 26.82 -10.59
CA GLN A 114 -12.43 25.49 -10.35
C GLN A 114 -11.39 24.45 -9.92
N GLY A 115 -10.11 24.81 -9.93
CA GLY A 115 -9.02 23.93 -9.60
C GLY A 115 -8.68 22.90 -10.70
N ALA A 116 -8.89 23.25 -11.96
CA ALA A 116 -8.80 22.36 -13.12
C ALA A 116 -7.89 22.88 -14.24
N LEU A 117 -7.04 23.88 -13.99
CA LEU A 117 -6.11 24.38 -14.99
C LEU A 117 -4.88 23.45 -15.10
N ASN A 118 -4.83 22.65 -16.16
CA ASN A 118 -3.76 21.66 -16.37
C ASN A 118 -2.40 22.29 -16.67
N ALA A 119 -2.37 23.37 -17.45
CA ALA A 119 -1.15 24.05 -17.91
C ALA A 119 -0.78 25.24 -17.01
N LEU A 120 -1.09 25.16 -15.72
CA LEU A 120 -1.00 26.30 -14.78
C LEU A 120 0.39 26.95 -14.79
N TYR A 121 1.46 26.16 -14.72
CA TYR A 121 2.84 26.67 -14.70
C TYR A 121 3.34 27.13 -16.07
N GLU A 122 2.67 26.77 -17.17
CA GLU A 122 2.97 27.28 -18.52
C GLU A 122 2.29 28.63 -18.79
N GLN A 123 1.28 28.98 -18.00
CA GLN A 123 0.48 30.18 -18.18
C GLN A 123 0.76 31.27 -17.14
N LEU A 124 1.10 30.89 -15.89
CA LEU A 124 1.46 31.81 -14.81
C LEU A 124 2.98 31.86 -14.61
N GLY A 125 3.48 32.96 -14.08
CA GLY A 125 4.90 33.24 -13.87
C GLY A 125 5.51 34.12 -14.97
N ALA A 126 6.83 34.01 -15.18
CA ALA A 126 7.56 34.75 -16.19
C ALA A 126 7.93 33.86 -17.38
N HIS A 127 7.31 34.10 -18.54
CA HIS A 127 7.50 33.29 -19.75
C HIS A 127 8.12 34.11 -20.88
N PRO A 128 9.36 33.82 -21.29
CA PRO A 128 9.96 34.42 -22.48
C PRO A 128 9.16 34.06 -23.73
N VAL A 129 8.59 35.06 -24.41
CA VAL A 129 7.75 34.88 -25.60
C VAL A 129 8.00 35.97 -26.63
N SER A 130 7.58 35.75 -27.88
CA SER A 130 7.59 36.77 -28.93
C SER A 130 6.15 37.17 -29.27
N LYS A 131 5.79 38.43 -29.03
CA LYS A 131 4.48 39.00 -29.40
C LYS A 131 4.69 40.06 -30.46
N ASN A 132 3.97 39.95 -31.59
CA ASN A 132 4.10 40.85 -32.75
C ASN A 132 5.55 41.01 -33.26
N GLY A 133 6.35 39.93 -33.22
CA GLY A 133 7.75 39.94 -33.66
C GLY A 133 8.73 40.60 -32.68
N ILE A 134 8.26 41.03 -31.50
CA ILE A 134 9.08 41.61 -30.44
C ILE A 134 9.28 40.55 -29.36
N ALA A 135 10.55 40.21 -29.11
CA ALA A 135 10.92 39.34 -27.99
C ALA A 135 10.77 40.08 -26.66
N GLY A 136 10.26 39.39 -25.65
CA GLY A 136 10.10 39.90 -24.29
C GLY A 136 9.64 38.80 -23.35
N VAL A 137 9.11 39.19 -22.20
CA VAL A 137 8.59 38.26 -21.20
C VAL A 137 7.13 38.59 -20.91
N ASN A 138 6.28 37.58 -20.92
CA ASN A 138 4.94 37.68 -20.39
C ASN A 138 4.99 37.34 -18.89
N PHE A 139 4.69 38.33 -18.05
CA PHE A 139 4.53 38.14 -16.62
C PHE A 139 3.06 37.96 -16.31
N ALA A 140 2.71 36.87 -15.61
CA ALA A 140 1.36 36.59 -15.18
C ALA A 140 1.34 36.15 -13.71
N LEU A 141 0.42 36.72 -12.92
CA LEU A 141 0.33 36.48 -11.48
C LEU A 141 -1.12 36.32 -11.05
N TRP A 142 -1.48 35.25 -10.35
CA TRP A 142 -2.81 35.13 -9.79
C TRP A 142 -2.88 35.79 -8.40
N ALA A 143 -3.50 36.97 -8.30
CA ALA A 143 -3.63 37.75 -7.07
C ALA A 143 -5.05 38.36 -6.96
N PRO A 144 -6.09 37.54 -6.68
CA PRO A 144 -7.49 37.91 -6.84
C PRO A 144 -8.01 39.01 -5.91
N HIS A 145 -7.35 39.24 -4.77
CA HIS A 145 -7.70 40.30 -3.82
C HIS A 145 -6.75 41.50 -3.87
N ALA A 146 -5.79 41.50 -4.80
CA ALA A 146 -4.94 42.65 -5.01
C ALA A 146 -5.77 43.79 -5.58
N SER A 147 -5.52 45.01 -5.12
CA SER A 147 -6.07 46.22 -5.75
C SER A 147 -5.17 46.72 -6.88
N ARG A 148 -3.90 46.28 -6.91
CA ARG A 148 -2.93 46.56 -7.97
C ARG A 148 -1.77 45.57 -7.90
N VAL A 149 -1.28 45.13 -9.06
CA VAL A 149 0.02 44.44 -9.20
C VAL A 149 0.88 45.18 -10.22
N SER A 150 2.17 45.30 -9.92
CA SER A 150 3.20 45.75 -10.86
C SER A 150 4.34 44.73 -10.92
N VAL A 151 4.93 44.53 -12.10
CA VAL A 151 6.18 43.77 -12.21
C VAL A 151 7.37 44.73 -12.06
N VAL A 152 8.32 44.38 -11.21
CA VAL A 152 9.52 45.17 -10.93
C VAL A 152 10.76 44.34 -11.11
N GLY A 153 11.84 44.94 -11.60
CA GLY A 153 13.07 44.21 -11.85
C GLY A 153 14.19 45.10 -12.35
N THR A 154 15.29 44.47 -12.74
CA THR A 154 16.47 45.15 -13.29
C THR A 154 16.14 46.01 -14.52
N PHE A 155 15.20 45.55 -15.36
CA PHE A 155 14.74 46.24 -16.57
C PHE A 155 13.92 47.52 -16.34
N ASN A 156 13.44 47.78 -15.12
CA ASN A 156 12.74 49.02 -14.77
C ASN A 156 13.26 49.67 -13.48
N GLN A 157 14.49 49.32 -13.08
CA GLN A 157 15.15 49.85 -11.88
C GLN A 157 14.34 49.63 -10.59
N TRP A 158 13.60 48.51 -10.53
CA TRP A 158 12.75 48.15 -9.40
C TRP A 158 11.62 49.16 -9.10
N ASP A 159 11.23 50.00 -10.07
CA ASP A 159 10.20 51.04 -9.89
C ASP A 159 8.80 50.53 -10.28
N GLY A 160 7.99 50.16 -9.27
CA GLY A 160 6.62 49.63 -9.45
C GLY A 160 5.61 50.59 -10.06
N ARG A 161 6.00 51.85 -10.32
CA ARG A 161 5.19 52.82 -11.07
C ARG A 161 5.28 52.62 -12.58
N ARG A 162 6.35 52.00 -13.08
CA ARG A 162 6.65 51.93 -14.53
C ARG A 162 5.84 50.84 -15.24
N HIS A 163 5.56 49.71 -14.58
CA HIS A 163 4.95 48.53 -15.20
C HIS A 163 3.75 47.97 -14.37
N PRO A 164 2.67 48.74 -14.16
CA PRO A 164 1.40 48.19 -13.66
C PRO A 164 0.84 47.13 -14.63
N MET A 165 0.30 46.05 -14.06
CA MET A 165 -0.24 44.90 -14.79
C MET A 165 -1.75 45.04 -14.97
N GLU A 166 -2.29 44.40 -16.01
CA GLU A 166 -3.72 44.36 -16.31
C GLU A 166 -4.43 43.29 -15.50
N HIS A 167 -5.53 43.65 -14.83
CA HIS A 167 -6.35 42.75 -14.05
C HIS A 167 -7.43 42.06 -14.90
N HIS A 168 -7.47 40.74 -14.84
CA HIS A 168 -8.51 39.92 -15.42
C HIS A 168 -9.56 39.54 -14.38
N ALA A 169 -10.80 39.30 -14.81
CA ALA A 169 -11.91 38.91 -13.91
C ALA A 169 -11.65 37.61 -13.12
N SER A 170 -10.71 36.78 -13.56
CA SER A 170 -10.26 35.57 -12.87
C SER A 170 -9.39 35.84 -11.64
N GLY A 171 -8.95 37.08 -11.45
CA GLY A 171 -7.95 37.47 -10.45
C GLY A 171 -6.50 37.35 -10.93
N VAL A 172 -6.29 37.08 -12.23
CA VAL A 172 -4.96 37.06 -12.84
C VAL A 172 -4.56 38.46 -13.27
N TRP A 173 -3.31 38.82 -13.01
CA TRP A 173 -2.67 40.06 -13.43
C TRP A 173 -1.66 39.72 -14.51
N GLU A 174 -1.64 40.47 -15.61
CA GLU A 174 -0.76 40.18 -16.73
C GLU A 174 -0.09 41.43 -17.33
N LEU A 175 1.17 41.30 -17.72
CA LEU A 175 1.85 42.28 -18.56
C LEU A 175 2.94 41.63 -19.43
N PHE A 176 2.94 41.95 -20.71
CA PHE A 176 4.08 41.66 -21.59
C PHE A 176 5.09 42.80 -21.53
N VAL A 177 6.33 42.52 -21.11
CA VAL A 177 7.42 43.50 -21.08
C VAL A 177 8.42 43.19 -22.19
N PRO A 178 8.51 44.03 -23.23
CA PRO A 178 9.46 43.85 -24.32
C PRO A 178 10.91 43.91 -23.86
N ARG A 179 11.80 43.20 -24.57
CA ARG A 179 13.26 43.20 -24.37
C ARG A 179 13.76 42.73 -23.00
N VAL A 180 12.88 42.24 -22.14
CA VAL A 180 13.27 41.41 -20.99
C VAL A 180 13.61 40.02 -21.51
N GLY A 181 14.61 39.37 -20.94
CA GLY A 181 15.05 38.05 -21.36
C GLY A 181 15.66 37.22 -20.22
N PRO A 182 16.10 35.99 -20.53
CA PRO A 182 16.70 35.10 -19.55
C PRO A 182 17.86 35.76 -18.80
N GLY A 183 17.87 35.63 -17.47
CA GLY A 183 18.86 36.22 -16.58
C GLY A 183 18.45 37.55 -15.92
N ASP A 184 17.39 38.20 -16.41
CA ASP A 184 16.85 39.40 -15.75
C ASP A 184 16.18 39.04 -14.41
N LEU A 185 16.51 39.79 -13.36
CA LEU A 185 15.87 39.64 -12.04
C LEU A 185 14.55 40.40 -11.98
N TYR A 186 13.53 39.78 -11.37
CA TYR A 186 12.22 40.37 -11.16
C TYR A 186 11.56 39.95 -9.84
N LYS A 187 10.56 40.74 -9.43
CA LYS A 187 9.60 40.51 -8.34
C LYS A 187 8.26 41.16 -8.72
N PHE A 188 7.24 40.89 -7.93
CA PHE A 188 5.95 41.57 -8.01
C PHE A 188 5.77 42.55 -6.85
N GLU A 189 5.43 43.80 -7.17
CA GLU A 189 4.98 44.79 -6.21
C GLU A 189 3.44 44.74 -6.15
N ILE A 190 2.90 44.32 -5.01
CA ILE A 190 1.48 44.01 -4.86
C ILE A 190 0.87 44.91 -3.82
N ARG A 191 -0.25 45.55 -4.16
CA ARG A 191 -1.05 46.36 -3.24
C ARG A 191 -2.32 45.59 -2.90
N ASN A 192 -2.60 45.36 -1.62
CA ASN A 192 -3.85 44.72 -1.19
C ASN A 192 -5.03 45.71 -1.15
N ALA A 193 -6.23 45.23 -0.81
CA ALA A 193 -7.43 46.05 -0.71
C ALA A 193 -7.34 47.12 0.39
N GLU A 194 -6.63 46.85 1.49
CA GLU A 194 -6.42 47.77 2.61
C GLU A 194 -5.36 48.85 2.30
N GLY A 195 -4.67 48.73 1.16
CA GLY A 195 -3.67 49.68 0.67
C GLY A 195 -2.24 49.42 1.13
N ALA A 196 -1.96 48.32 1.82
CA ALA A 196 -0.61 47.86 2.12
C ALA A 196 0.09 47.38 0.84
N VAL A 197 1.40 47.63 0.75
CA VAL A 197 2.23 47.28 -0.41
C VAL A 197 3.30 46.28 0.01
N PHE A 198 3.44 45.22 -0.77
CA PHE A 198 4.37 44.13 -0.54
C PHE A 198 5.23 43.92 -1.77
N LEU A 199 6.49 43.54 -1.56
CA LEU A 199 7.37 43.07 -2.63
C LEU A 199 7.52 41.56 -2.49
N LYS A 200 7.03 40.81 -3.47
CA LYS A 200 6.92 39.35 -3.42
C LYS A 200 7.67 38.69 -4.57
N THR A 201 8.36 37.62 -4.25
CA THR A 201 8.98 36.70 -5.21
C THR A 201 7.89 35.96 -5.96
N ASP A 202 8.18 35.57 -7.20
CA ASP A 202 7.28 34.73 -7.97
C ASP A 202 7.40 33.26 -7.50
N PRO A 203 6.36 32.67 -6.89
CA PRO A 203 6.39 31.30 -6.41
C PRO A 203 6.22 30.26 -7.53
N LEU A 204 6.02 30.71 -8.77
CA LEU A 204 6.08 29.92 -10.00
C LEU A 204 7.40 30.13 -10.75
N ALA A 205 8.33 30.93 -10.22
CA ALA A 205 9.63 31.10 -10.82
C ALA A 205 10.33 29.75 -10.95
N PHE A 206 10.93 29.47 -12.10
CA PHE A 206 11.72 28.25 -12.27
C PHE A 206 13.14 28.39 -11.74
N GLN A 207 13.58 29.61 -11.43
CA GLN A 207 14.86 29.91 -10.81
C GLN A 207 14.75 31.13 -9.88
N THR A 208 15.40 31.05 -8.73
CA THR A 208 15.44 32.12 -7.71
C THR A 208 16.87 32.36 -7.23
N GLU A 209 17.10 33.53 -6.65
CA GLU A 209 18.36 33.81 -5.94
C GLU A 209 18.49 32.97 -4.65
N VAL A 210 19.73 32.78 -4.19
CA VAL A 210 20.00 32.14 -2.90
C VAL A 210 19.68 33.14 -1.77
N TYR A 211 18.92 32.68 -0.77
CA TYR A 211 18.60 33.45 0.44
C TYR A 211 19.89 34.03 1.09
N PRO A 212 19.88 35.29 1.58
CA PRO A 212 18.74 36.17 1.86
C PRO A 212 18.23 36.98 0.67
N SER A 213 18.84 36.85 -0.50
CA SER A 213 18.28 37.43 -1.72
C SER A 213 17.05 36.65 -2.15
N THR A 214 16.04 37.34 -2.68
CA THR A 214 14.74 36.73 -2.99
C THR A 214 14.21 37.09 -4.37
N ALA A 215 15.01 37.65 -5.30
CA ALA A 215 14.45 37.87 -6.64
C ALA A 215 14.29 36.55 -7.40
N ALA A 216 13.28 36.51 -8.26
CA ALA A 216 13.13 35.48 -9.28
C ALA A 216 13.99 35.85 -10.50
N LEU A 217 14.49 34.83 -11.20
CA LEU A 217 15.20 35.00 -12.47
C LEU A 217 14.26 34.62 -13.62
N VAL A 218 14.17 35.51 -14.61
CA VAL A 218 13.57 35.13 -15.90
C VAL A 218 14.38 33.99 -16.48
N CYS A 219 13.70 32.91 -16.84
CA CYS A 219 14.33 31.70 -17.36
C CYS A 219 13.48 31.06 -18.44
N ASP A 220 14.15 30.33 -19.33
CA ASP A 220 13.51 29.55 -20.40
C ASP A 220 13.90 28.09 -20.17
N LEU A 221 13.05 27.37 -19.44
CA LEU A 221 13.31 25.97 -19.05
C LEU A 221 13.57 25.06 -20.25
N GLN A 222 12.93 25.33 -21.40
CA GLN A 222 13.09 24.52 -22.61
C GLN A 222 14.50 24.59 -23.20
N LYS A 223 15.34 25.55 -22.74
CA LYS A 223 16.71 25.74 -23.21
C LYS A 223 17.79 25.27 -22.24
N PHE A 224 17.43 24.82 -21.03
CA PHE A 224 18.43 24.48 -20.00
C PHE A 224 19.08 23.11 -20.20
N HIS A 225 18.31 22.09 -20.60
CA HIS A 225 18.83 20.74 -20.76
C HIS A 225 18.19 20.03 -21.95
N GLN A 226 18.99 19.21 -22.64
CA GLN A 226 18.51 18.32 -23.71
C GLN A 226 18.42 16.91 -23.15
N TRP A 227 17.21 16.48 -22.82
CA TRP A 227 16.94 15.15 -22.27
C TRP A 227 17.31 14.04 -23.24
N SER A 228 18.01 13.02 -22.74
CA SER A 228 18.35 11.81 -23.49
C SER A 228 17.54 10.58 -23.06
N ASP A 229 16.61 10.73 -22.12
CA ASP A 229 15.86 9.67 -21.44
C ASP A 229 14.49 9.33 -22.08
N HIS A 230 14.23 9.78 -23.29
CA HIS A 230 12.98 9.54 -24.03
C HIS A 230 12.48 8.08 -24.00
N VAL A 231 13.38 7.09 -24.02
CA VAL A 231 13.02 5.66 -23.90
C VAL A 231 12.48 5.32 -22.51
N TRP A 232 13.11 5.84 -21.45
CA TRP A 232 12.67 5.65 -20.07
C TRP A 232 11.30 6.28 -19.85
N MET A 233 11.14 7.54 -20.26
CA MET A 233 9.88 8.27 -20.09
C MET A 233 8.73 7.65 -20.89
N ALA A 234 9.00 7.09 -22.09
CA ALA A 234 8.00 6.35 -22.85
C ALA A 234 7.53 5.09 -22.09
N GLN A 235 8.46 4.29 -21.55
CA GLN A 235 8.12 3.10 -20.77
C GLN A 235 7.33 3.45 -19.50
N ALA A 236 7.74 4.50 -18.79
CA ALA A 236 7.08 4.93 -17.57
C ALA A 236 5.67 5.50 -17.83
N SER A 237 5.38 5.97 -19.04
CA SER A 237 4.03 6.42 -19.43
C SER A 237 3.05 5.28 -19.73
N GLU A 238 3.56 4.06 -19.99
CA GLU A 238 2.74 2.88 -20.29
C GLU A 238 2.22 2.17 -19.02
N THR A 239 2.83 2.44 -17.86
CA THR A 239 2.52 1.76 -16.59
C THR A 239 2.17 2.75 -15.48
N SER A 240 0.98 2.61 -14.89
CA SER A 240 0.56 3.40 -13.71
C SER A 240 0.88 2.72 -12.37
N ALA A 241 1.84 1.79 -12.35
CA ALA A 241 2.16 0.96 -11.19
C ALA A 241 3.68 0.85 -11.00
N TRP A 242 4.09 0.66 -9.74
CA TRP A 242 5.50 0.44 -9.40
C TRP A 242 6.05 -0.84 -10.04
N LYS A 243 7.26 -0.76 -10.60
CA LYS A 243 8.00 -1.94 -11.08
C LYS A 243 8.76 -2.58 -9.91
N LEU A 244 8.32 -3.77 -9.52
CA LEU A 244 8.86 -4.51 -8.37
C LEU A 244 10.07 -5.39 -8.77
N PRO A 245 11.06 -5.63 -7.87
CA PRO A 245 11.20 -5.07 -6.52
C PRO A 245 11.57 -3.58 -6.52
N VAL A 246 11.17 -2.88 -5.45
CA VAL A 246 11.56 -1.48 -5.22
C VAL A 246 12.66 -1.42 -4.16
N THR A 247 13.82 -0.88 -4.52
CA THR A 247 14.92 -0.58 -3.59
C THR A 247 15.22 0.91 -3.64
N ILE A 248 15.15 1.56 -2.49
CA ILE A 248 15.24 3.03 -2.39
C ILE A 248 16.52 3.40 -1.66
N HIS A 249 17.34 4.22 -2.30
CA HIS A 249 18.49 4.85 -1.65
C HIS A 249 18.16 6.32 -1.36
N ARG A 250 18.05 6.70 -0.09
CA ARG A 250 17.77 8.09 0.32
C ARG A 250 19.05 8.91 0.39
N VAL A 251 19.04 10.08 -0.24
CA VAL A 251 20.14 11.05 -0.30
C VAL A 251 19.67 12.36 0.32
N THR A 252 20.43 12.83 1.32
CA THR A 252 20.20 14.15 1.92
C THR A 252 21.27 15.11 1.40
N LEU A 253 20.83 16.24 0.86
CA LEU A 253 21.73 17.31 0.41
C LEU A 253 22.15 18.18 1.60
N ASP A 254 23.40 18.62 1.57
CA ASP A 254 23.96 19.56 2.54
C ASP A 254 24.86 20.58 1.84
N GLU A 255 25.47 21.51 2.58
CA GLU A 255 26.35 22.54 1.99
C GLU A 255 27.56 21.97 1.22
N SER A 256 27.94 20.72 1.50
CA SER A 256 29.05 20.04 0.85
C SER A 256 28.63 19.19 -0.36
N THR A 257 27.32 18.95 -0.51
CA THR A 257 26.75 18.01 -1.49
C THR A 257 25.73 18.73 -2.38
N GLY A 258 26.22 19.34 -3.48
CA GLY A 258 25.38 19.96 -4.50
C GLY A 258 24.93 19.00 -5.61
N TYR A 259 24.09 19.48 -6.52
CA TYR A 259 23.57 18.69 -7.65
C TYR A 259 24.68 18.13 -8.54
N ARG A 260 25.75 18.89 -8.74
CA ARG A 260 26.92 18.43 -9.51
C ARG A 260 27.68 17.30 -8.81
N GLN A 261 27.76 17.32 -7.48
CA GLN A 261 28.42 16.27 -6.69
C GLN A 261 27.61 14.97 -6.73
N LEU A 262 26.27 15.04 -6.75
CA LEU A 262 25.43 13.84 -6.95
C LEU A 262 25.83 13.08 -8.22
N LEU A 263 25.99 13.82 -9.32
CA LEU A 263 26.36 13.28 -10.62
C LEU A 263 27.79 12.73 -10.66
N ASN A 264 28.74 13.46 -10.09
CA ASN A 264 30.17 13.15 -10.23
C ASN A 264 30.67 12.13 -9.21
N ASP A 265 30.14 12.14 -7.99
CA ASP A 265 30.73 11.44 -6.85
C ASP A 265 29.84 10.29 -6.37
N LEU A 266 28.51 10.49 -6.31
CA LEU A 266 27.57 9.52 -5.74
C LEU A 266 27.02 8.55 -6.79
N LEU A 267 26.62 9.03 -7.96
CA LEU A 267 26.10 8.19 -9.03
C LEU A 267 27.07 7.07 -9.46
N PRO A 268 28.41 7.28 -9.53
CA PRO A 268 29.35 6.18 -9.80
C PRO A 268 29.36 5.09 -8.73
N GLN A 269 29.08 5.42 -7.46
CA GLN A 269 29.04 4.46 -6.35
C GLN A 269 27.81 3.53 -6.47
N TRP A 270 26.70 4.03 -7.02
CA TRP A 270 25.47 3.25 -7.19
C TRP A 270 25.53 2.23 -8.34
N ARG A 271 26.61 2.20 -9.13
CA ARG A 271 26.84 1.13 -10.10
C ARG A 271 26.98 -0.25 -9.45
N GLU A 272 27.46 -0.28 -8.21
CA GLU A 272 27.64 -1.53 -7.45
C GLU A 272 26.36 -1.93 -6.72
N SER A 273 25.70 -1.00 -6.01
CA SER A 273 24.49 -1.27 -5.23
C SER A 273 23.20 -1.38 -6.07
N LYS A 274 23.16 -0.74 -7.26
CA LYS A 274 22.05 -0.77 -8.23
C LYS A 274 20.66 -0.60 -7.59
N PRO A 275 20.40 0.50 -6.87
CA PRO A 275 19.06 0.78 -6.38
C PRO A 275 18.11 0.95 -7.58
N THR A 276 16.85 0.54 -7.43
CA THR A 276 15.85 0.82 -8.49
C THR A 276 15.42 2.26 -8.48
N HIS A 277 15.45 2.91 -7.29
CA HIS A 277 15.13 4.33 -7.15
C HIS A 277 16.07 5.04 -6.17
N VAL A 278 16.28 6.33 -6.42
CA VAL A 278 16.97 7.23 -5.50
C VAL A 278 15.98 8.28 -5.02
N GLU A 279 15.85 8.40 -3.71
CA GLU A 279 15.06 9.45 -3.07
C GLU A 279 15.98 10.61 -2.69
N PHE A 280 15.64 11.83 -3.08
CA PHE A 280 16.44 13.01 -2.72
C PHE A 280 15.60 14.09 -2.04
N VAL A 281 16.21 14.69 -1.01
CA VAL A 281 15.59 15.75 -0.21
C VAL A 281 16.09 17.10 -0.71
N CYS A 282 15.22 17.85 -1.40
CA CYS A 282 15.55 19.16 -1.97
C CYS A 282 15.67 20.28 -0.94
N TRP A 283 15.04 20.13 0.22
CA TRP A 283 14.92 21.19 1.22
C TRP A 283 15.16 20.62 2.61
N ALA A 284 16.07 21.25 3.37
CA ALA A 284 16.30 20.82 4.74
C ALA A 284 15.08 21.17 5.63
N PRO A 285 14.81 20.40 6.70
CA PRO A 285 13.73 20.73 7.63
C PRO A 285 13.86 22.17 8.15
N GLY A 286 12.82 22.97 7.94
CA GLY A 286 12.80 24.38 8.38
C GLY A 286 13.28 25.39 7.33
N GLU A 287 13.76 24.97 6.16
CA GLU A 287 14.10 25.89 5.08
C GLU A 287 12.85 26.49 4.43
N THR A 288 12.88 27.80 4.20
CA THR A 288 11.86 28.51 3.41
C THR A 288 12.21 28.47 1.93
N VAL A 289 11.20 28.26 1.09
CA VAL A 289 11.36 28.27 -0.36
C VAL A 289 10.71 29.51 -0.97
N ALA A 290 11.41 30.14 -1.90
CA ALA A 290 10.91 31.32 -2.61
C ALA A 290 9.99 30.96 -3.79
N SER A 291 10.12 29.73 -4.30
CA SER A 291 9.23 29.14 -5.30
C SER A 291 9.11 27.64 -5.10
N TYR A 292 7.94 27.08 -5.42
CA TYR A 292 7.69 25.64 -5.36
C TYR A 292 8.06 24.94 -6.67
N PHE A 293 8.22 25.70 -7.76
CA PHE A 293 8.56 25.23 -9.11
C PHE A 293 10.06 25.36 -9.41
N THR A 294 10.88 25.57 -8.37
CA THR A 294 12.33 25.69 -8.50
C THR A 294 13.03 24.70 -7.57
N PRO A 295 14.11 24.03 -8.04
CA PRO A 295 15.02 23.33 -7.15
C PRO A 295 15.72 24.33 -6.24
N ASN A 296 16.15 23.88 -5.07
CA ASN A 296 16.77 24.75 -4.07
C ASN A 296 18.08 25.33 -4.62
N PRO A 297 18.17 26.66 -4.82
CA PRO A 297 19.33 27.28 -5.47
C PRO A 297 20.61 27.19 -4.63
N ARG A 298 20.52 26.78 -3.35
CA ARG A 298 21.66 26.51 -2.48
C ARG A 298 22.53 25.35 -2.97
N TYR A 299 21.91 24.34 -3.60
CA TYR A 299 22.60 23.11 -4.00
C TYR A 299 23.10 23.12 -5.45
N GLY A 300 22.73 24.13 -6.24
CA GLY A 300 23.18 24.26 -7.62
C GLY A 300 22.11 24.87 -8.51
N ARG A 301 22.30 24.72 -9.82
CA ARG A 301 21.39 25.26 -10.83
C ARG A 301 20.40 24.21 -11.36
N PRO A 302 19.23 24.63 -11.88
CA PRO A 302 18.27 23.72 -12.52
C PRO A 302 18.87 22.71 -13.50
N GLU A 303 19.76 23.16 -14.39
CA GLU A 303 20.39 22.30 -15.39
C GLU A 303 21.27 21.19 -14.78
N GLU A 304 21.83 21.41 -13.59
CA GLU A 304 22.65 20.41 -12.90
C GLU A 304 21.78 19.30 -12.31
N LEU A 305 20.60 19.63 -11.78
CA LEU A 305 19.63 18.63 -11.32
C LEU A 305 19.05 17.85 -12.51
N MET A 306 18.69 18.52 -13.61
CA MET A 306 18.20 17.86 -14.82
C MET A 306 19.24 16.87 -15.37
N ALA A 307 20.51 17.28 -15.45
CA ALA A 307 21.60 16.41 -15.90
C ALA A 307 21.79 15.18 -14.99
N PHE A 308 21.62 15.34 -13.67
CA PHE A 308 21.65 14.23 -12.73
C PHE A 308 20.51 13.24 -12.96
N ILE A 309 19.27 13.72 -13.08
CA ILE A 309 18.09 12.87 -13.30
C ILE A 309 18.22 12.10 -14.64
N ASP A 310 18.64 12.78 -15.71
CA ASP A 310 18.89 12.15 -17.02
C ASP A 310 19.94 11.03 -16.90
N ALA A 311 21.01 11.26 -16.14
CA ALA A 311 22.05 10.26 -15.91
C ALA A 311 21.57 9.07 -15.06
N CYS A 312 20.61 9.27 -14.14
CA CYS A 312 19.94 8.19 -13.41
C CYS A 312 19.10 7.33 -14.36
N HIS A 313 18.28 7.94 -15.21
CA HIS A 313 17.44 7.22 -16.17
C HIS A 313 18.26 6.41 -17.19
N GLN A 314 19.40 6.96 -17.65
CA GLN A 314 20.33 6.23 -18.52
C GLN A 314 20.95 5.00 -17.85
N GLN A 315 20.97 4.95 -16.51
CA GLN A 315 21.43 3.79 -15.73
C GLN A 315 20.27 2.91 -15.24
N GLY A 316 19.03 3.23 -15.62
CA GLY A 316 17.83 2.49 -15.21
C GLY A 316 17.41 2.72 -13.76
N ILE A 317 17.77 3.86 -13.18
CA ILE A 317 17.46 4.25 -11.80
C ILE A 317 16.39 5.34 -11.85
N GLY A 318 15.25 5.11 -11.21
CA GLY A 318 14.20 6.11 -11.07
C GLY A 318 14.49 7.14 -9.97
N VAL A 319 13.86 8.29 -10.07
CA VAL A 319 14.09 9.42 -9.17
C VAL A 319 12.82 9.75 -8.38
N ILE A 320 12.94 9.72 -7.04
CA ILE A 320 11.87 10.08 -6.11
C ILE A 320 12.20 11.43 -5.48
N LEU A 321 11.32 12.41 -5.62
CA LEU A 321 11.46 13.70 -4.94
C LEU A 321 10.79 13.63 -3.57
N ASP A 322 11.52 13.98 -2.51
CA ASP A 322 10.89 14.37 -1.24
C ASP A 322 10.07 15.64 -1.47
N TRP A 323 8.77 15.45 -1.66
CA TRP A 323 7.89 16.50 -2.14
C TRP A 323 7.51 17.44 -1.00
N ILE A 324 6.95 18.60 -1.36
CA ILE A 324 6.75 19.75 -0.46
C ILE A 324 6.22 19.31 0.91
N PRO A 325 6.91 19.67 2.02
CA PRO A 325 6.50 19.28 3.36
C PRO A 325 5.03 19.58 3.66
N PRO A 326 4.37 18.77 4.53
CA PRO A 326 2.99 19.03 4.99
C PRO A 326 2.83 20.41 5.63
N LEU A 327 3.89 20.83 6.33
CA LEU A 327 3.92 21.97 7.23
C LEU A 327 5.08 22.89 6.87
N ILE A 328 4.79 24.18 6.78
CA ILE A 328 5.77 25.21 6.42
C ILE A 328 6.07 26.05 7.68
N PRO A 329 7.34 26.41 7.96
CA PRO A 329 7.70 27.27 9.09
C PRO A 329 7.03 28.64 9.02
N ARG A 330 6.79 29.27 10.19
CA ARG A 330 6.26 30.65 10.28
C ARG A 330 7.29 31.76 10.02
N GLU A 331 8.58 31.43 10.01
CA GLU A 331 9.65 32.40 9.75
C GLU A 331 9.86 32.57 8.24
N GLY A 332 9.85 33.81 7.75
CA GLY A 332 10.07 34.16 6.33
C GLY A 332 9.11 35.24 5.80
N GLN A 333 9.59 36.16 4.95
CA GLN A 333 8.78 37.28 4.43
C GLN A 333 7.71 36.90 3.37
N GLU A 334 7.66 35.62 2.97
CA GLU A 334 6.91 35.15 1.80
C GLU A 334 5.65 34.34 2.13
N LEU A 335 5.36 34.09 3.41
CA LEU A 335 4.29 33.18 3.89
C LEU A 335 2.85 33.73 3.82
N SER A 336 2.60 34.67 2.90
CA SER A 336 1.25 35.13 2.54
C SER A 336 1.09 35.00 1.04
N TRP A 337 -0.05 34.49 0.55
CA TRP A 337 -0.34 34.52 -0.88
C TRP A 337 -0.43 35.97 -1.37
N PHE A 338 -0.29 36.12 -2.68
CA PHE A 338 0.06 37.34 -3.41
C PHE A 338 -0.60 38.64 -2.94
N ASP A 339 -1.86 38.58 -2.53
CA ASP A 339 -2.69 39.74 -2.18
C ASP A 339 -2.89 39.96 -0.67
N GLY A 340 -2.23 39.17 0.17
CA GLY A 340 -2.41 39.19 1.62
C GLY A 340 -3.43 38.17 2.14
N THR A 341 -4.06 37.36 1.27
CA THR A 341 -4.88 36.24 1.71
C THR A 341 -4.07 35.09 2.29
N ARG A 342 -4.64 34.49 3.34
CA ARG A 342 -4.10 33.27 3.94
C ARG A 342 -4.46 32.09 3.03
N ILE A 343 -3.46 31.51 2.37
CA ILE A 343 -3.54 30.18 1.75
C ILE A 343 -3.17 29.08 2.74
N TYR A 344 -2.95 29.47 4.00
CA TYR A 344 -2.58 28.57 5.07
C TYR A 344 -3.57 28.67 6.23
N ASP A 345 -3.86 27.56 6.89
CA ASP A 345 -4.63 27.51 8.12
C ASP A 345 -3.91 28.25 9.26
N ALA A 346 -4.68 28.92 10.11
CA ALA A 346 -4.15 29.80 11.14
C ALA A 346 -3.34 29.06 12.23
N ASP A 347 -3.55 27.76 12.44
CA ASP A 347 -2.76 26.90 13.33
C ASP A 347 -2.85 25.45 12.83
N ALA A 348 -1.72 24.77 12.61
CA ALA A 348 -1.72 23.32 12.52
C ALA A 348 -2.06 22.77 13.91
N PRO A 349 -3.07 21.88 14.05
CA PRO A 349 -3.31 21.20 15.32
C PRO A 349 -1.99 20.57 15.79
N ASP A 350 -1.60 20.85 17.03
CA ASP A 350 -0.42 20.29 17.69
C ASP A 350 0.96 20.82 17.25
N GLN A 351 1.06 21.79 16.33
CA GLN A 351 2.34 22.41 15.91
C GLN A 351 2.25 23.95 15.77
N PRO A 352 2.32 24.71 16.89
CA PRO A 352 2.02 26.15 16.96
C PRO A 352 2.98 27.07 16.18
N ASP A 353 4.10 26.57 15.66
CA ASP A 353 5.08 27.34 14.88
C ASP A 353 5.06 27.02 13.37
N LYS A 354 4.07 26.23 12.93
CA LYS A 354 3.93 25.83 11.53
C LYS A 354 2.55 26.19 10.96
N LEU A 355 2.49 26.20 9.64
CA LEU A 355 1.32 26.52 8.82
C LEU A 355 1.04 25.34 7.86
N ALA A 356 -0.23 25.04 7.60
CA ALA A 356 -0.69 24.02 6.65
C ALA A 356 -1.47 24.68 5.50
N PHE A 357 -1.46 24.15 4.28
CA PHE A 357 -2.24 24.70 3.15
C PHE A 357 -3.76 24.58 3.38
N ASP A 358 -4.52 25.60 2.99
CA ASP A 358 -5.98 25.60 2.95
C ASP A 358 -6.48 24.90 1.67
N LEU A 359 -6.82 23.62 1.82
CA LEU A 359 -7.18 22.73 0.72
C LEU A 359 -8.68 22.77 0.38
N GLU A 360 -9.48 23.55 1.12
CA GLU A 360 -10.86 23.84 0.76
C GLU A 360 -10.94 24.76 -0.46
N LYS A 361 -9.88 25.53 -0.74
CA LYS A 361 -9.77 26.40 -1.91
C LYS A 361 -9.36 25.60 -3.16
N PRO A 362 -10.19 25.49 -4.21
CA PRO A 362 -9.86 24.71 -5.42
C PRO A 362 -8.59 25.18 -6.13
N ALA A 363 -8.33 26.49 -6.14
CA ALA A 363 -7.12 27.05 -6.74
C ALA A 363 -5.83 26.62 -6.01
N VAL A 364 -5.87 26.45 -4.68
CA VAL A 364 -4.72 25.93 -3.90
C VAL A 364 -4.47 24.47 -4.24
N ARG A 365 -5.52 23.64 -4.35
CA ARG A 365 -5.39 22.25 -4.81
C ARG A 365 -4.80 22.15 -6.21
N ASN A 366 -5.23 23.03 -7.13
CA ASN A 366 -4.72 23.04 -8.49
C ASN A 366 -3.26 23.49 -8.58
N PHE A 367 -2.85 24.47 -7.76
CA PHE A 367 -1.45 24.84 -7.64
C PHE A 367 -0.58 23.65 -7.20
N LEU A 368 -1.01 22.92 -6.18
CA LEU A 368 -0.28 21.75 -5.66
C LEU A 368 -0.25 20.60 -6.68
N ALA A 369 -1.38 20.30 -7.32
CA ALA A 369 -1.44 19.27 -8.37
C ALA A 369 -0.60 19.65 -9.60
N ALA A 370 -0.61 20.92 -10.00
CA ALA A 370 0.23 21.43 -11.07
C ALA A 370 1.72 21.38 -10.71
N ASN A 371 2.07 21.60 -9.45
CA ASN A 371 3.45 21.45 -8.97
C ASN A 371 3.92 19.99 -9.03
N ALA A 372 3.12 19.06 -8.53
CA ALA A 372 3.40 17.64 -8.61
C ALA A 372 3.64 17.20 -10.08
N ARG A 373 2.77 17.66 -10.99
CA ARG A 373 2.88 17.39 -12.42
C ARG A 373 4.09 18.07 -13.06
N PHE A 374 4.43 19.28 -12.65
CA PHE A 374 5.60 20.00 -13.14
C PHE A 374 6.90 19.22 -12.87
N TRP A 375 7.09 18.70 -11.67
CA TRP A 375 8.27 17.88 -11.36
C TRP A 375 8.36 16.64 -12.27
N ARG A 376 7.24 16.03 -12.62
CA ARG A 376 7.17 14.93 -13.59
C ARG A 376 7.46 15.38 -15.02
N GLN A 377 6.83 16.45 -15.49
CA GLN A 377 6.84 16.83 -16.91
C GLN A 377 8.07 17.65 -17.31
N VAL A 378 8.65 18.41 -16.37
CA VAL A 378 9.78 19.31 -16.63
C VAL A 378 11.10 18.74 -16.14
N TYR A 379 11.11 18.17 -14.93
CA TYR A 379 12.30 17.58 -14.32
C TYR A 379 12.38 16.05 -14.46
N HIS A 380 11.36 15.42 -15.06
CA HIS A 380 11.29 13.96 -15.24
C HIS A 380 11.38 13.15 -13.95
N VAL A 381 10.99 13.71 -12.80
CA VAL A 381 10.87 12.95 -11.54
C VAL A 381 9.86 11.80 -11.70
N ASP A 382 10.15 10.60 -11.20
CA ASP A 382 9.31 9.41 -11.39
C ASP A 382 8.24 9.23 -10.32
N ALA A 383 8.55 9.58 -9.07
CA ALA A 383 7.61 9.48 -7.98
C ALA A 383 7.78 10.61 -6.98
N LEU A 384 6.72 10.87 -6.21
CA LEU A 384 6.71 11.86 -5.15
C LEU A 384 6.59 11.16 -3.80
N ARG A 385 7.46 11.52 -2.87
CA ARG A 385 7.32 11.13 -1.47
C ARG A 385 6.48 12.17 -0.73
N THR A 386 5.49 11.71 0.03
CA THR A 386 4.68 12.56 0.91
C THR A 386 4.04 11.71 2.00
N ASP A 387 3.51 12.32 3.06
CA ASP A 387 2.80 11.56 4.09
C ASP A 387 1.34 11.24 3.68
N ALA A 388 0.78 10.23 4.33
CA ALA A 388 -0.56 9.71 4.04
C ALA A 388 -1.66 10.78 4.18
N ARG A 389 -1.60 11.63 5.22
CA ARG A 389 -2.59 12.70 5.44
C ARG A 389 -2.51 13.73 4.33
N THR A 390 -1.29 14.13 4.00
CA THR A 390 -1.00 15.11 2.96
C THR A 390 -1.44 14.64 1.59
N PHE A 391 -1.15 13.39 1.23
CA PHE A 391 -1.62 12.80 -0.01
C PHE A 391 -3.15 12.87 -0.12
N THR A 392 -3.86 12.46 0.92
CA THR A 392 -5.33 12.48 0.97
C THR A 392 -5.89 13.88 0.82
N ALA A 393 -5.35 14.82 1.59
CA ALA A 393 -5.83 16.18 1.61
C ALA A 393 -5.52 16.92 0.30
N ARG A 394 -4.34 16.69 -0.30
CA ARG A 394 -3.84 17.47 -1.45
C ARG A 394 -4.18 16.86 -2.81
N LEU A 395 -4.07 15.53 -2.95
CA LEU A 395 -3.94 14.89 -4.26
C LEU A 395 -4.94 13.76 -4.51
N ALA A 396 -5.46 13.08 -3.48
CA ALA A 396 -6.32 11.91 -3.68
C ALA A 396 -7.58 12.21 -4.53
N GLN A 397 -8.09 13.44 -4.48
CA GLN A 397 -9.25 13.87 -5.25
C GLN A 397 -8.92 14.60 -6.56
N SER A 398 -7.63 14.77 -6.89
CA SER A 398 -7.18 15.51 -8.07
C SER A 398 -6.99 14.58 -9.26
N PRO A 399 -7.82 14.66 -10.32
CA PRO A 399 -7.65 13.84 -11.52
C PRO A 399 -6.29 14.07 -12.19
N ILE A 400 -5.74 15.27 -12.03
CA ILE A 400 -4.47 15.74 -12.62
C ILE A 400 -3.26 14.99 -12.05
N ALA A 401 -3.42 14.39 -10.87
CA ALA A 401 -2.33 13.79 -10.09
C ALA A 401 -2.47 12.25 -9.95
N GLN A 402 -3.49 11.64 -10.56
CA GLN A 402 -3.73 10.19 -10.47
C GLN A 402 -2.75 9.35 -11.29
N ASP A 403 -2.07 9.96 -12.27
CA ASP A 403 -1.07 9.36 -13.16
C ASP A 403 0.35 9.32 -12.54
N LEU A 404 0.52 9.83 -11.32
CA LEU A 404 1.81 9.89 -10.63
C LEU A 404 1.98 8.72 -9.64
N LEU A 405 3.23 8.29 -9.45
CA LEU A 405 3.60 7.34 -8.43
C LEU A 405 3.88 8.06 -7.10
N TYR A 406 3.46 7.44 -6.00
CA TYR A 406 3.59 8.00 -4.65
C TYR A 406 4.23 7.02 -3.69
N LEU A 407 5.24 7.50 -2.97
CA LEU A 407 5.84 6.84 -1.82
C LEU A 407 5.24 7.45 -0.54
N LEU A 408 4.33 6.73 0.11
CA LEU A 408 3.52 7.25 1.22
C LEU A 408 3.97 6.70 2.58
N GLN A 409 4.36 7.57 3.49
CA GLN A 409 4.58 7.22 4.90
C GLN A 409 4.69 8.48 5.77
N GLU A 410 4.30 8.38 7.05
CA GLU A 410 4.67 9.40 8.03
C GLU A 410 6.14 9.18 8.47
N ASP A 411 6.96 10.23 8.41
CA ASP A 411 8.27 10.22 9.08
C ASP A 411 7.99 10.18 10.61
N PRO A 412 8.40 9.13 11.33
CA PRO A 412 7.72 8.72 12.56
C PRO A 412 7.84 9.72 13.71
N ALA A 413 6.72 9.95 14.38
CA ALA A 413 6.67 10.46 15.74
C ALA A 413 6.15 9.32 16.66
N TRP A 414 7.11 8.57 17.21
CA TRP A 414 6.98 7.51 18.22
C TRP A 414 6.38 6.16 17.79
N PRO A 415 6.94 5.04 18.29
CA PRO A 415 6.40 3.70 18.05
C PRO A 415 4.98 3.59 18.59
N THR A 416 4.06 3.07 17.76
CA THR A 416 2.64 2.95 18.14
C THR A 416 2.36 1.76 19.06
N LEU A 417 3.28 0.80 19.14
CA LEU A 417 3.12 -0.45 19.87
C LEU A 417 3.80 -0.40 21.25
N GLU A 418 3.09 -0.84 22.30
CA GLU A 418 3.65 -0.96 23.64
C GLU A 418 4.82 -1.96 23.70
N ALA A 419 5.83 -1.66 24.52
CA ALA A 419 7.05 -2.48 24.62
C ALA A 419 6.77 -3.94 25.00
N GLY A 420 5.79 -4.20 25.87
CA GLY A 420 5.45 -5.56 26.30
C GLY A 420 4.90 -6.43 25.16
N ALA A 421 3.98 -5.88 24.36
CA ALA A 421 3.41 -6.56 23.20
C ALA A 421 4.46 -6.77 22.09
N ARG A 422 5.28 -5.73 21.84
CA ARG A 422 6.42 -5.78 20.93
C ARG A 422 7.39 -6.90 21.29
N ASP A 423 7.84 -6.96 22.54
CA ASP A 423 8.81 -7.95 23.00
C ASP A 423 8.24 -9.37 22.98
N ALA A 424 6.94 -9.52 23.29
CA ALA A 424 6.25 -10.81 23.20
C ALA A 424 6.16 -11.32 21.74
N LEU A 425 5.91 -10.45 20.76
CA LEU A 425 5.92 -10.82 19.34
C LEU A 425 7.31 -11.27 18.88
N ILE A 426 8.34 -10.44 19.13
CA ILE A 426 9.72 -10.70 18.68
C ILE A 426 10.26 -12.01 19.27
N GLN A 427 9.90 -12.30 20.52
CA GLN A 427 10.31 -13.52 21.20
C GLN A 427 9.45 -14.74 20.83
N GLY A 428 8.45 -14.58 19.95
CA GLY A 428 7.56 -15.67 19.54
C GLY A 428 6.68 -16.19 20.68
N ARG A 429 6.20 -15.29 21.55
CA ARG A 429 5.43 -15.63 22.77
C ARG A 429 4.01 -15.04 22.79
N HIS A 430 3.60 -14.30 21.75
CA HIS A 430 2.31 -13.62 21.69
C HIS A 430 1.15 -14.59 21.36
N SER A 431 0.03 -14.51 22.09
CA SER A 431 -1.14 -15.40 21.93
C SER A 431 -2.30 -14.80 21.13
N HIS A 432 -2.32 -13.48 20.95
CA HIS A 432 -3.37 -12.76 20.21
C HIS A 432 -2.78 -11.86 19.11
N PRO A 433 -2.03 -12.41 18.11
CA PRO A 433 -1.30 -11.60 17.13
C PRO A 433 -2.18 -10.63 16.33
N HIS A 434 -3.47 -10.91 16.12
CA HIS A 434 -4.41 -10.00 15.47
C HIS A 434 -4.70 -8.71 16.26
N GLU A 435 -4.37 -8.64 17.56
CA GLU A 435 -4.48 -7.40 18.35
C GLU A 435 -3.36 -6.39 18.03
N VAL A 436 -2.34 -6.83 17.30
CA VAL A 436 -1.09 -6.06 17.12
C VAL A 436 -0.59 -6.03 15.68
N LEU A 437 -0.69 -7.14 14.95
CA LEU A 437 -0.36 -7.29 13.52
C LEU A 437 -1.57 -6.97 12.65
N GLY A 438 -1.33 -6.65 11.39
CA GLY A 438 -2.35 -6.20 10.44
C GLY A 438 -2.72 -4.72 10.63
N PRO A 439 -3.86 -4.28 10.05
CA PRO A 439 -4.35 -2.91 10.15
C PRO A 439 -5.04 -2.64 11.49
N HIS A 440 -4.70 -1.52 12.13
CA HIS A 440 -5.29 -1.04 13.39
C HIS A 440 -5.60 0.45 13.29
N PRO A 441 -6.74 0.93 13.83
CA PRO A 441 -7.06 2.35 13.84
C PRO A 441 -6.06 3.14 14.71
N LEU A 442 -5.58 4.27 14.22
CA LEU A 442 -4.67 5.15 14.94
C LEU A 442 -5.44 6.27 15.66
N GLY A 443 -6.02 5.96 16.83
CA GLY A 443 -6.80 6.92 17.62
C GLY A 443 -8.10 7.37 16.94
N GLU A 444 -8.53 8.62 17.17
CA GLU A 444 -9.68 9.25 16.50
C GLU A 444 -9.27 9.94 15.17
N THR A 445 -8.31 9.36 14.44
CA THR A 445 -7.86 9.91 13.14
C THR A 445 -8.39 9.06 11.98
N ASP A 446 -8.44 9.64 10.77
CA ASP A 446 -8.74 8.90 9.54
C ASP A 446 -7.52 8.09 9.03
N LEU A 447 -6.75 7.49 9.94
CA LEU A 447 -5.56 6.72 9.63
C LEU A 447 -5.57 5.37 10.33
N ASN A 448 -4.99 4.38 9.66
CA ASN A 448 -4.66 3.09 10.23
C ASN A 448 -3.14 2.93 10.30
N VAL A 449 -2.65 2.24 11.32
CA VAL A 449 -1.30 1.68 11.35
C VAL A 449 -1.37 0.24 10.88
N VAL A 450 -0.52 -0.16 9.94
CA VAL A 450 -0.36 -1.55 9.52
C VAL A 450 0.96 -2.06 10.05
N ARG A 451 0.92 -3.19 10.76
CA ARG A 451 2.13 -3.82 11.33
C ARG A 451 2.34 -5.21 10.76
N ALA A 452 3.57 -5.51 10.37
CA ALA A 452 3.95 -6.81 9.84
C ALA A 452 5.21 -7.34 10.55
N PHE A 453 5.22 -8.62 10.87
CA PHE A 453 6.39 -9.29 11.46
C PHE A 453 7.01 -10.25 10.44
N LEU A 454 8.14 -9.83 9.89
CA LEU A 454 8.89 -10.45 8.80
C LEU A 454 10.37 -10.54 9.20
N PRO A 455 10.77 -11.59 9.97
CA PRO A 455 12.10 -11.69 10.58
C PRO A 455 13.29 -11.51 9.63
N ASP A 456 13.13 -11.95 8.38
CA ASP A 456 14.20 -12.03 7.37
C ASP A 456 14.03 -10.99 6.23
N ALA A 457 13.03 -10.10 6.34
CA ALA A 457 12.71 -9.13 5.29
C ALA A 457 13.63 -7.92 5.31
N GLU A 458 14.09 -7.55 4.12
CA GLU A 458 14.79 -6.30 3.86
C GLU A 458 13.82 -5.28 3.26
N SER A 459 13.65 -4.15 3.97
CA SER A 459 12.89 -2.97 3.53
C SER A 459 11.52 -3.30 2.90
N PRO A 460 10.63 -4.00 3.61
CA PRO A 460 9.33 -4.38 3.06
C PRO A 460 8.46 -3.16 2.77
N TYR A 461 7.42 -3.35 1.96
CA TYR A 461 6.45 -2.32 1.64
C TYR A 461 5.06 -2.92 1.44
N LEU A 462 4.06 -2.10 1.69
CA LEU A 462 2.66 -2.40 1.50
C LEU A 462 2.20 -1.83 0.15
N LEU A 463 1.50 -2.67 -0.61
CA LEU A 463 0.97 -2.45 -1.95
C LEU A 463 -0.57 -2.53 -1.89
N PRO A 464 -1.30 -1.41 -1.96
CA PRO A 464 -2.75 -1.44 -2.05
C PRO A 464 -3.22 -2.08 -3.36
N ASP A 465 -4.21 -2.96 -3.30
CA ASP A 465 -4.70 -3.69 -4.48
C ASP A 465 -5.45 -2.76 -5.46
N ASP A 466 -6.10 -1.72 -4.94
CA ASP A 466 -6.97 -0.80 -5.69
C ASP A 466 -6.25 0.44 -6.22
N CYS A 467 -5.10 0.77 -5.64
CA CYS A 467 -4.30 1.95 -5.95
C CYS A 467 -2.82 1.58 -6.15
N PRO A 468 -2.46 0.84 -7.22
CA PRO A 468 -1.09 0.35 -7.45
C PRO A 468 -0.04 1.45 -7.70
N GLN A 469 -0.47 2.69 -7.88
CA GLN A 469 0.38 3.88 -7.92
C GLN A 469 0.91 4.30 -6.55
N ARG A 470 0.32 3.78 -5.45
CA ARG A 470 0.74 4.08 -4.07
C ARG A 470 1.60 2.94 -3.53
N LEU A 471 2.69 3.30 -2.87
CA LEU A 471 3.58 2.37 -2.19
C LEU A 471 3.82 2.87 -0.77
N TYR A 472 3.60 2.03 0.23
CA TYR A 472 3.81 2.38 1.64
C TYR A 472 5.02 1.63 2.19
N PRO A 473 6.19 2.26 2.37
CA PRO A 473 7.32 1.59 3.01
C PRO A 473 6.98 1.19 4.44
N LEU A 474 7.34 -0.03 4.82
CA LEU A 474 7.22 -0.55 6.17
C LEU A 474 8.52 -0.24 6.91
N LEU A 475 8.45 0.69 7.87
CA LEU A 475 9.59 1.16 8.63
C LEU A 475 9.91 0.19 9.78
N PRO A 476 11.20 -0.10 10.04
CA PRO A 476 11.57 -0.99 11.12
C PRO A 476 11.24 -0.36 12.47
N LEU A 477 10.37 -1.02 13.24
CA LEU A 477 10.04 -0.63 14.61
C LEU A 477 11.12 -1.08 15.61
N TYR A 478 11.75 -2.22 15.31
CA TYR A 478 12.77 -2.83 16.15
C TYR A 478 13.67 -3.75 15.32
N ALA A 479 14.90 -3.98 15.78
CA ALA A 479 15.82 -4.93 15.17
C ALA A 479 15.29 -6.37 15.30
N GLY A 480 14.97 -7.03 14.19
CA GLY A 480 14.44 -8.40 14.20
C GLY A 480 13.15 -8.60 13.39
N GLY A 481 12.84 -7.69 12.47
CA GLY A 481 11.81 -7.90 11.45
C GLY A 481 10.41 -7.43 11.82
N LEU A 482 10.23 -6.62 12.86
CA LEU A 482 8.94 -5.99 13.12
C LEU A 482 8.89 -4.61 12.45
N PHE A 483 7.91 -4.41 11.57
CA PHE A 483 7.75 -3.20 10.80
C PHE A 483 6.36 -2.60 10.97
N GLU A 484 6.27 -1.28 10.80
CA GLU A 484 4.99 -0.57 10.76
C GLU A 484 4.98 0.53 9.70
N THR A 485 3.78 0.86 9.22
CA THR A 485 3.54 2.02 8.35
C THR A 485 2.15 2.59 8.60
N THR A 486 1.98 3.88 8.34
CA THR A 486 0.70 4.57 8.48
C THR A 486 0.03 4.68 7.12
N VAL A 487 -1.21 4.18 7.01
CA VAL A 487 -2.01 4.19 5.80
C VAL A 487 -3.27 5.03 6.01
N VAL A 488 -3.79 5.59 4.91
CA VAL A 488 -5.04 6.35 4.93
C VAL A 488 -6.22 5.41 5.21
N ALA A 489 -7.05 5.73 6.21
CA ALA A 489 -8.31 5.03 6.42
C ALA A 489 -9.35 5.54 5.40
N GLY A 490 -10.18 4.65 4.86
CA GLY A 490 -11.26 5.08 3.94
C GLY A 490 -11.68 4.09 2.86
N LEU A 491 -11.11 2.89 2.82
CA LEU A 491 -11.51 1.84 1.90
C LEU A 491 -11.64 0.55 2.71
N GLU A 492 -12.79 0.31 3.33
CA GLU A 492 -13.08 -0.99 3.93
C GLU A 492 -13.80 -1.88 2.90
N PRO A 493 -13.28 -3.09 2.60
CA PRO A 493 -12.07 -3.69 3.18
C PRO A 493 -10.78 -3.12 2.58
N PHE A 494 -9.81 -2.76 3.44
CA PHE A 494 -8.51 -2.23 2.98
C PHE A 494 -7.64 -3.40 2.53
N ARG A 495 -7.67 -3.66 1.22
CA ARG A 495 -6.97 -4.80 0.62
C ARG A 495 -5.59 -4.40 0.13
N TYR A 496 -4.58 -5.10 0.64
CA TYR A 496 -3.19 -4.89 0.27
C TYR A 496 -2.42 -6.21 0.20
N GLN A 497 -1.27 -6.15 -0.47
CA GLN A 497 -0.20 -7.13 -0.41
C GLN A 497 1.02 -6.52 0.27
N ILE A 498 1.89 -7.37 0.79
CA ILE A 498 3.22 -7.00 1.26
C ILE A 498 4.22 -7.50 0.22
N GLY A 499 5.13 -6.62 -0.21
CA GLY A 499 6.31 -6.98 -0.97
C GLY A 499 7.54 -6.95 -0.07
N ALA A 500 8.34 -8.02 -0.10
CA ALA A 500 9.56 -8.13 0.67
C ALA A 500 10.66 -8.85 -0.11
N THR A 501 11.90 -8.48 0.14
CA THR A 501 13.06 -9.29 -0.27
C THR A 501 13.54 -10.08 0.94
N GLU A 502 13.50 -11.40 0.85
CA GLU A 502 14.01 -12.30 1.89
C GLU A 502 15.00 -13.27 1.24
N HIS A 503 16.15 -13.48 1.89
CA HIS A 503 17.21 -14.36 1.38
C HIS A 503 17.61 -14.07 -0.09
N GLY A 504 17.57 -12.79 -0.50
CA GLY A 504 17.88 -12.36 -1.87
C GLY A 504 16.80 -12.63 -2.90
N GLN A 505 15.60 -13.09 -2.50
CA GLN A 505 14.45 -13.31 -3.37
C GLN A 505 13.31 -12.35 -3.04
N PHE A 506 12.87 -11.60 -4.04
CA PHE A 506 11.69 -10.77 -3.92
C PHE A 506 10.42 -11.60 -4.13
N HIS A 507 9.43 -11.40 -3.27
CA HIS A 507 8.11 -11.98 -3.41
C HIS A 507 7.04 -11.03 -2.87
N THR A 508 5.81 -11.18 -3.36
CA THR A 508 4.63 -10.51 -2.81
C THR A 508 3.67 -11.55 -2.26
N PHE A 509 3.02 -11.22 -1.15
CA PHE A 509 2.06 -12.09 -0.48
C PHE A 509 1.00 -11.25 0.21
N ALA A 510 -0.17 -11.85 0.44
CA ALA A 510 -1.21 -11.23 1.23
C ALA A 510 -0.89 -11.40 2.73
N ASP A 511 -1.22 -10.39 3.53
CA ASP A 511 -1.01 -10.41 4.97
C ASP A 511 -2.04 -11.31 5.68
N PRO A 512 -1.62 -12.38 6.40
CA PRO A 512 -2.52 -13.24 7.17
C PRO A 512 -3.29 -12.50 8.26
N TYR A 513 -2.80 -11.35 8.72
CA TYR A 513 -3.41 -10.55 9.79
C TYR A 513 -4.25 -9.38 9.27
N ALA A 514 -4.44 -9.25 7.96
CA ALA A 514 -5.27 -8.19 7.37
C ALA A 514 -6.77 -8.30 7.72
N THR A 515 -7.23 -9.47 8.16
CA THR A 515 -8.63 -9.75 8.49
C THR A 515 -8.72 -10.54 9.80
N THR A 516 -9.76 -10.31 10.59
CA THR A 516 -10.00 -11.03 11.85
C THR A 516 -10.92 -12.25 11.68
N PHE A 517 -11.03 -12.75 10.46
CA PHE A 517 -11.90 -13.85 10.05
C PHE A 517 -11.78 -15.09 10.95
N SER A 518 -12.90 -15.80 11.10
CA SER A 518 -12.97 -17.09 11.78
C SER A 518 -14.06 -17.95 11.16
N MET A 519 -13.74 -19.22 10.93
CA MET A 519 -14.75 -20.25 10.60
C MET A 519 -15.52 -20.76 11.83
N LEU A 520 -15.08 -20.41 13.04
CA LEU A 520 -15.66 -20.85 14.30
C LEU A 520 -16.53 -19.75 14.89
N SER A 521 -17.83 -19.99 14.93
CA SER A 521 -18.73 -19.17 15.73
C SER A 521 -18.50 -19.41 17.22
N ASP A 522 -18.99 -18.49 18.06
CA ASP A 522 -18.95 -18.69 19.51
C ASP A 522 -19.80 -19.90 19.94
N GLN A 523 -20.83 -20.25 19.16
CA GLN A 523 -21.64 -21.45 19.38
C GLN A 523 -20.84 -22.73 19.12
N ASP A 524 -20.01 -22.76 18.07
CA ASP A 524 -19.15 -23.90 17.76
C ASP A 524 -18.14 -24.11 18.89
N CYS A 525 -17.51 -23.03 19.34
CA CYS A 525 -16.60 -23.04 20.50
C CYS A 525 -17.28 -23.58 21.76
N TYR A 526 -18.51 -23.15 22.04
CA TYR A 526 -19.29 -23.62 23.18
C TYR A 526 -19.65 -25.11 23.07
N LEU A 527 -20.17 -25.55 21.93
CA LEU A 527 -20.56 -26.95 21.72
C LEU A 527 -19.36 -27.89 21.83
N PHE A 528 -18.19 -27.48 21.34
CA PHE A 528 -16.97 -28.27 21.47
C PHE A 528 -16.52 -28.40 22.93
N ALA A 529 -16.55 -27.31 23.70
CA ALA A 529 -16.21 -27.31 25.13
C ALA A 529 -17.17 -28.19 25.97
N GLU A 530 -18.44 -28.27 25.56
CA GLU A 530 -19.45 -29.14 26.18
C GLU A 530 -19.44 -30.58 25.63
N GLY A 531 -18.59 -30.87 24.64
CA GLY A 531 -18.44 -32.19 24.04
C GLY A 531 -19.57 -32.62 23.10
N ASN A 532 -20.36 -31.67 22.61
CA ASN A 532 -21.61 -31.90 21.87
C ASN A 532 -21.59 -31.41 20.41
N HIS A 533 -20.42 -31.07 19.86
CA HIS A 533 -20.30 -30.60 18.48
C HIS A 533 -20.03 -31.76 17.51
N TYR A 534 -21.08 -32.39 16.99
CA TYR A 534 -20.97 -33.63 16.19
C TYR A 534 -20.39 -33.50 14.77
N GLN A 535 -20.08 -32.27 14.35
CA GLN A 535 -19.44 -31.93 13.07
C GLN A 535 -18.23 -31.01 13.25
N ILE A 536 -17.57 -31.01 14.41
CA ILE A 536 -16.45 -30.08 14.69
C ILE A 536 -15.30 -30.18 13.68
N TYR A 537 -15.15 -31.33 13.00
CA TYR A 537 -14.20 -31.51 11.92
C TYR A 537 -14.48 -30.60 10.70
N GLU A 538 -15.65 -29.98 10.58
CA GLU A 538 -15.93 -28.96 9.55
C GLU A 538 -15.30 -27.59 9.89
N ASN A 539 -14.81 -27.42 11.12
CA ASN A 539 -14.21 -26.15 11.59
C ASN A 539 -12.76 -26.33 12.08
N LEU A 540 -12.45 -27.41 12.79
CA LEU A 540 -11.10 -27.80 13.19
C LEU A 540 -10.37 -28.49 12.04
N GLY A 541 -9.05 -28.36 12.02
CA GLY A 541 -8.21 -28.84 10.94
C GLY A 541 -7.80 -27.72 9.99
N ALA A 542 -7.46 -28.10 8.75
CA ALA A 542 -7.14 -27.17 7.67
C ALA A 542 -8.25 -27.17 6.60
N HIS A 543 -8.90 -26.03 6.41
CA HIS A 543 -10.04 -25.85 5.50
C HIS A 543 -9.73 -24.80 4.44
N PRO A 544 -9.57 -25.18 3.16
CA PRO A 544 -9.51 -24.24 2.06
C PRO A 544 -10.78 -23.38 2.02
N CYS A 545 -10.63 -22.06 2.01
CA CYS A 545 -11.76 -21.13 1.99
C CYS A 545 -11.40 -19.82 1.26
N GLU A 546 -12.41 -18.99 1.01
CA GLU A 546 -12.25 -17.67 0.42
C GLU A 546 -12.73 -16.60 1.40
N VAL A 547 -11.85 -15.64 1.71
CA VAL A 547 -12.10 -14.55 2.67
C VAL A 547 -11.76 -13.24 1.97
N ASP A 548 -12.71 -12.30 1.92
CA ASP A 548 -12.56 -10.97 1.28
C ASP A 548 -12.05 -11.01 -0.17
N GLY A 549 -12.40 -12.08 -0.91
CA GLY A 549 -11.98 -12.32 -2.29
C GLY A 549 -10.58 -12.93 -2.44
N ARG A 550 -9.94 -13.34 -1.33
CA ARG A 550 -8.66 -14.06 -1.32
C ARG A 550 -8.89 -15.52 -0.97
N ARG A 551 -8.39 -16.43 -1.80
CA ARG A 551 -8.33 -17.85 -1.48
C ARG A 551 -7.17 -18.12 -0.53
N GLY A 552 -7.38 -19.03 0.41
CA GLY A 552 -6.38 -19.46 1.38
C GLY A 552 -6.87 -20.66 2.17
N VAL A 553 -6.25 -20.88 3.31
CA VAL A 553 -6.58 -21.99 4.21
C VAL A 553 -6.80 -21.45 5.62
N ASN A 554 -7.94 -21.77 6.22
CA ASN A 554 -8.16 -21.56 7.64
C ASN A 554 -7.66 -22.78 8.41
N PHE A 555 -6.77 -22.53 9.37
CA PHE A 555 -6.28 -23.55 10.30
C PHE A 555 -6.91 -23.35 11.65
N ALA A 556 -7.36 -24.42 12.29
CA ALA A 556 -7.80 -24.39 13.68
C ALA A 556 -7.41 -25.66 14.45
N VAL A 557 -6.88 -25.49 15.66
CA VAL A 557 -6.39 -26.60 16.49
C VAL A 557 -6.64 -26.36 17.97
N TRP A 558 -7.03 -27.40 18.70
CA TRP A 558 -7.24 -27.34 20.13
C TRP A 558 -5.94 -27.58 20.91
N ALA A 559 -5.47 -26.57 21.64
CA ALA A 559 -4.26 -26.62 22.45
C ALA A 559 -4.38 -25.66 23.66
N PRO A 560 -5.28 -25.95 24.61
CA PRO A 560 -5.74 -24.99 25.62
C PRO A 560 -4.64 -24.49 26.57
N ASN A 561 -3.60 -25.29 26.80
CA ASN A 561 -2.51 -24.96 27.72
C ASN A 561 -1.28 -24.41 27.01
N ALA A 562 -1.27 -24.37 25.68
CA ALA A 562 -0.18 -23.77 24.91
C ALA A 562 0.01 -22.30 25.30
N GLN A 563 1.25 -21.83 25.26
CA GLN A 563 1.57 -20.41 25.36
C GLN A 563 1.40 -19.72 24.02
N ARG A 564 1.78 -20.40 22.92
CA ARG A 564 1.58 -19.97 21.54
C ARG A 564 1.47 -21.20 20.65
N VAL A 565 0.58 -21.14 19.66
CA VAL A 565 0.58 -22.04 18.52
C VAL A 565 0.84 -21.24 17.24
N SER A 566 1.62 -21.81 16.33
CA SER A 566 1.85 -21.26 15.00
C SER A 566 1.61 -22.34 13.96
N VAL A 567 1.08 -21.97 12.80
CA VAL A 567 1.06 -22.87 11.65
C VAL A 567 2.39 -22.75 10.90
N VAL A 568 3.02 -23.89 10.61
CA VAL A 568 4.33 -23.95 9.96
C VAL A 568 4.31 -24.91 8.79
N GLY A 569 5.04 -24.59 7.73
CA GLY A 569 5.10 -25.40 6.53
C GLY A 569 6.18 -24.92 5.57
N THR A 570 6.18 -25.47 4.36
CA THR A 570 7.11 -25.05 3.31
C THR A 570 6.98 -23.56 2.98
N PHE A 571 5.76 -23.02 3.01
CA PHE A 571 5.41 -21.63 2.71
C PHE A 571 6.00 -20.59 3.68
N ASN A 572 6.50 -21.01 4.85
CA ASN A 572 7.13 -20.13 5.82
C ASN A 572 8.44 -20.70 6.37
N HIS A 573 9.08 -21.58 5.61
CA HIS A 573 10.35 -22.23 5.95
C HIS A 573 10.35 -22.96 7.29
N TRP A 574 9.19 -23.45 7.72
CA TRP A 574 8.98 -24.10 9.01
C TRP A 574 9.32 -23.22 10.22
N ASP A 575 9.24 -21.88 10.08
CA ASP A 575 9.50 -20.93 11.16
C ASP A 575 8.20 -20.48 11.84
N GLY A 576 7.95 -20.98 13.06
CA GLY A 576 6.74 -20.62 13.81
C GLY A 576 6.67 -19.16 14.24
N ARG A 577 7.73 -18.37 14.12
CA ARG A 577 7.66 -16.92 14.38
C ARG A 577 6.80 -16.18 13.35
N ARG A 578 6.65 -16.71 12.14
CA ARG A 578 6.05 -16.00 10.99
C ARG A 578 4.51 -16.04 10.96
N HIS A 579 3.91 -17.15 11.42
CA HIS A 579 2.45 -17.34 11.38
C HIS A 579 1.87 -17.78 12.75
N PRO A 580 2.08 -17.01 13.84
CA PRO A 580 1.39 -17.25 15.11
C PRO A 580 -0.14 -17.18 14.95
N MET A 581 -0.84 -18.11 15.59
CA MET A 581 -2.30 -18.21 15.57
C MET A 581 -2.91 -17.41 16.73
N ARG A 582 -4.19 -17.03 16.60
CA ARG A 582 -4.96 -16.38 17.67
C ARG A 582 -5.63 -17.44 18.54
N LEU A 583 -5.42 -17.36 19.85
CA LEU A 583 -6.20 -18.11 20.82
C LEU A 583 -7.63 -17.56 20.91
N ARG A 584 -8.64 -18.43 20.85
CA ARG A 584 -10.03 -18.12 21.19
C ARG A 584 -10.24 -18.31 22.69
N PRO A 585 -10.51 -17.21 23.43
CA PRO A 585 -10.70 -17.30 24.87
C PRO A 585 -11.85 -18.25 25.22
N GLY A 586 -11.67 -19.07 26.26
CA GLY A 586 -12.68 -19.99 26.76
C GLY A 586 -12.73 -21.37 26.10
N SER A 587 -12.42 -21.49 24.79
CA SER A 587 -12.45 -22.80 24.09
C SER A 587 -11.09 -23.49 24.01
N GLY A 588 -9.98 -22.74 24.13
CA GLY A 588 -8.64 -23.30 23.96
C GLY A 588 -8.27 -23.63 22.51
N ILE A 589 -9.09 -23.19 21.55
CA ILE A 589 -8.84 -23.36 20.12
C ILE A 589 -7.98 -22.20 19.62
N TRP A 590 -6.96 -22.52 18.83
CA TRP A 590 -6.10 -21.58 18.12
C TRP A 590 -6.51 -21.55 16.67
N GLU A 591 -6.59 -20.37 16.05
CA GLU A 591 -6.96 -20.23 14.64
C GLU A 591 -6.13 -19.18 13.87
N LEU A 592 -5.97 -19.40 12.56
CA LEU A 592 -5.43 -18.43 11.62
C LEU A 592 -5.87 -18.75 10.20
N PHE A 593 -6.31 -17.73 9.46
CA PHE A 593 -6.46 -17.81 8.01
C PHE A 593 -5.16 -17.37 7.33
N VAL A 594 -4.60 -18.22 6.47
CA VAL A 594 -3.39 -17.89 5.70
C VAL A 594 -3.76 -17.79 4.21
N PRO A 595 -3.76 -16.59 3.63
CA PRO A 595 -4.07 -16.39 2.21
C PRO A 595 -2.96 -16.95 1.32
N GLY A 596 -3.34 -17.40 0.11
CA GLY A 596 -2.42 -17.90 -0.91
C GLY A 596 -2.03 -19.38 -0.78
N LEU A 597 -2.36 -20.03 0.34
CA LEU A 597 -2.19 -21.48 0.48
C LEU A 597 -3.26 -22.26 -0.31
N ALA A 598 -2.92 -23.48 -0.70
CA ALA A 598 -3.73 -24.35 -1.52
C ALA A 598 -3.64 -25.82 -1.09
N GLU A 599 -4.50 -26.66 -1.68
CA GLU A 599 -4.42 -28.12 -1.54
C GLU A 599 -3.03 -28.63 -1.92
N GLY A 600 -2.50 -29.55 -1.12
CA GLY A 600 -1.17 -30.12 -1.28
C GLY A 600 -0.08 -29.44 -0.44
N ASP A 601 -0.34 -28.25 0.11
CA ASP A 601 0.60 -27.60 1.01
C ASP A 601 0.82 -28.44 2.28
N LEU A 602 2.10 -28.63 2.64
CA LEU A 602 2.50 -29.35 3.84
C LEU A 602 2.49 -28.42 5.04
N TYR A 603 1.89 -28.87 6.14
CA TYR A 603 1.86 -28.09 7.37
C TYR A 603 1.95 -28.95 8.64
N LYS A 604 2.34 -28.29 9.73
CA LYS A 604 2.27 -28.74 11.12
C LYS A 604 1.92 -27.54 12.01
N PHE A 605 1.65 -27.82 13.28
CA PHE A 605 1.60 -26.81 14.32
C PHE A 605 2.90 -26.78 15.11
N GLU A 606 3.55 -25.62 15.19
CA GLU A 606 4.61 -25.35 16.15
C GLU A 606 3.98 -24.86 17.45
N ILE A 607 4.18 -25.62 18.53
CA ILE A 607 3.59 -25.31 19.83
C ILE A 607 4.71 -24.91 20.78
N LEU A 608 4.58 -23.71 21.35
CA LEU A 608 5.35 -23.26 22.50
C LEU A 608 4.54 -23.58 23.76
N ALA A 609 5.02 -24.51 24.56
CA ALA A 609 4.44 -24.84 25.86
C ALA A 609 4.82 -23.78 26.92
N ARG A 610 4.01 -23.66 27.99
CA ARG A 610 4.27 -22.70 29.10
C ARG A 610 5.55 -22.98 29.88
N ASN A 611 6.12 -24.17 29.75
CA ASN A 611 7.42 -24.51 30.33
C ASN A 611 8.61 -24.09 29.44
N GLY A 612 8.36 -23.47 28.28
CA GLY A 612 9.37 -23.00 27.34
C GLY A 612 9.76 -24.00 26.25
N ASN A 613 9.24 -25.23 26.27
CA ASN A 613 9.53 -26.21 25.23
C ASN A 613 8.82 -25.84 23.91
N VAL A 614 9.53 -25.98 22.80
CA VAL A 614 8.99 -25.82 21.43
C VAL A 614 9.07 -27.15 20.71
N PHE A 615 7.98 -27.56 20.05
CA PHE A 615 7.92 -28.80 19.30
C PHE A 615 6.88 -28.72 18.18
N LEU A 616 6.98 -29.64 17.22
CA LEU A 616 6.09 -29.73 16.06
C LEU A 616 5.09 -30.86 16.23
N LYS A 617 3.82 -30.57 15.93
CA LYS A 617 2.71 -31.52 15.96
C LYS A 617 2.02 -31.62 14.60
N THR A 618 1.71 -32.83 14.18
CA THR A 618 0.76 -33.10 13.10
C THR A 618 -0.64 -32.65 13.55
N ASP A 619 -1.49 -32.30 12.60
CA ASP A 619 -2.87 -31.91 12.89
C ASP A 619 -3.69 -33.15 13.31
N PRO A 620 -4.28 -33.17 14.52
CA PRO A 620 -5.19 -34.24 14.95
C PRO A 620 -6.40 -34.42 14.02
N PHE A 621 -6.82 -33.35 13.35
CA PHE A 621 -7.91 -33.28 12.37
C PHE A 621 -7.41 -33.22 10.92
N ALA A 622 -6.17 -33.66 10.64
CA ALA A 622 -5.69 -33.78 9.27
C ALA A 622 -6.62 -34.72 8.44
N PHE A 623 -7.01 -34.29 7.24
CA PHE A 623 -7.75 -35.12 6.29
C PHE A 623 -6.85 -35.85 5.29
N HIS A 624 -5.60 -35.41 5.17
CA HIS A 624 -4.57 -36.06 4.40
C HIS A 624 -3.20 -35.80 5.04
N THR A 625 -2.26 -36.70 4.78
CA THR A 625 -0.95 -36.75 5.43
C THR A 625 0.12 -37.09 4.39
N GLU A 626 1.37 -36.75 4.69
CA GLU A 626 2.48 -37.34 3.96
C GLU A 626 2.46 -38.87 4.12
N THR A 627 2.92 -39.59 3.10
CA THR A 627 3.17 -41.02 3.24
C THR A 627 4.29 -41.25 4.26
N PRO A 628 4.12 -42.15 5.26
CA PRO A 628 5.18 -42.47 6.20
C PRO A 628 6.48 -42.90 5.50
N PRO A 629 7.66 -42.47 5.97
CA PRO A 629 7.93 -41.87 7.29
C PRO A 629 7.71 -40.35 7.38
N GLY A 630 7.14 -39.71 6.37
CA GLY A 630 6.65 -38.32 6.48
C GLY A 630 5.62 -38.18 7.61
N THR A 631 5.51 -36.98 8.18
CA THR A 631 4.68 -36.73 9.39
C THR A 631 3.93 -35.40 9.33
N ALA A 632 4.10 -34.61 8.27
CA ALA A 632 3.32 -33.41 8.05
C ALA A 632 1.89 -33.77 7.62
N SER A 633 0.97 -32.92 8.03
CA SER A 633 -0.39 -32.90 7.49
C SER A 633 -0.35 -32.22 6.12
N VAL A 634 -1.27 -32.61 5.25
CA VAL A 634 -1.40 -32.06 3.89
C VAL A 634 -2.74 -31.36 3.82
N VAL A 635 -2.75 -30.10 3.35
CA VAL A 635 -4.00 -29.39 3.08
C VAL A 635 -4.79 -30.18 2.03
N TYR A 636 -6.04 -30.53 2.34
CA TYR A 636 -6.90 -31.33 1.46
C TYR A 636 -8.28 -30.68 1.35
N ASP A 637 -8.63 -30.22 0.15
CA ASP A 637 -9.98 -29.73 -0.14
C ASP A 637 -10.94 -30.90 -0.32
N GLN A 638 -11.86 -31.09 0.63
CA GLN A 638 -12.86 -32.17 0.56
C GLN A 638 -13.98 -31.87 -0.45
N ALA A 639 -14.24 -30.60 -0.77
CA ALA A 639 -15.44 -30.18 -1.46
C ALA A 639 -15.50 -30.74 -2.90
N GLY A 640 -16.55 -31.48 -3.22
CA GLY A 640 -16.86 -31.93 -4.58
C GLY A 640 -15.86 -32.90 -5.20
N LYS A 641 -14.94 -33.49 -4.43
CA LYS A 641 -13.92 -34.43 -4.93
C LYS A 641 -14.48 -35.75 -5.43
N HIS A 642 -15.53 -36.25 -4.78
CA HIS A 642 -16.18 -37.50 -5.12
C HIS A 642 -17.68 -37.31 -5.33
N VAL A 643 -18.22 -37.97 -6.36
CA VAL A 643 -19.65 -38.00 -6.64
C VAL A 643 -20.14 -39.44 -6.43
N TRP A 644 -20.73 -39.67 -5.26
CA TRP A 644 -21.25 -40.96 -4.84
C TRP A 644 -22.34 -41.50 -5.78
N ARG A 645 -22.29 -42.81 -6.06
CA ARG A 645 -23.27 -43.53 -6.89
C ARG A 645 -23.94 -44.68 -6.15
N ASP A 646 -23.90 -44.65 -4.82
CA ASP A 646 -24.40 -45.66 -3.90
C ASP A 646 -25.80 -45.35 -3.34
N GLY A 647 -26.53 -44.40 -3.92
CA GLY A 647 -27.81 -43.93 -3.38
C GLY A 647 -28.86 -45.04 -3.16
N GLU A 648 -28.89 -46.07 -4.01
CA GLU A 648 -29.76 -47.24 -3.82
C GLU A 648 -29.35 -48.06 -2.59
N TRP A 649 -28.05 -48.30 -2.41
CA TRP A 649 -27.48 -49.00 -1.26
C TRP A 649 -27.82 -48.26 0.05
N MET A 650 -27.56 -46.96 0.09
CA MET A 650 -27.80 -46.13 1.27
C MET A 650 -29.28 -46.13 1.68
N GLN A 651 -30.21 -46.08 0.72
CA GLN A 651 -31.65 -46.23 0.99
C GLN A 651 -32.00 -47.63 1.51
N GLN A 652 -31.43 -48.69 0.93
CA GLN A 652 -31.69 -50.06 1.35
C GLN A 652 -31.16 -50.36 2.76
N ARG A 653 -30.01 -49.77 3.12
CA ARG A 653 -29.40 -49.85 4.46
C ARG A 653 -30.32 -49.30 5.55
N MET A 654 -31.05 -48.22 5.27
CA MET A 654 -31.97 -47.60 6.24
C MET A 654 -33.28 -48.39 6.47
N ARG A 655 -33.70 -49.23 5.52
CA ARG A 655 -35.04 -49.86 5.55
C ARG A 655 -35.15 -51.05 6.49
N GLU A 656 -34.09 -51.80 6.71
CA GLU A 656 -34.12 -53.00 7.55
C GLU A 656 -32.82 -53.14 8.34
N PRO A 657 -32.89 -53.54 9.62
CA PRO A 657 -31.71 -53.74 10.42
C PRO A 657 -30.78 -54.83 9.85
N VAL A 658 -29.48 -54.55 9.82
CA VAL A 658 -28.44 -55.44 9.24
C VAL A 658 -28.45 -56.84 9.90
N TRP A 659 -28.75 -56.95 11.20
CA TRP A 659 -28.79 -58.24 11.92
C TRP A 659 -29.95 -59.16 11.51
N ARG A 660 -30.84 -58.72 10.62
CA ARG A 660 -31.90 -59.56 10.01
C ARG A 660 -31.52 -60.10 8.63
N ARG A 661 -30.33 -59.73 8.12
CA ARG A 661 -29.81 -60.13 6.81
C ARG A 661 -28.59 -61.05 6.98
N PRO A 662 -28.20 -61.82 5.95
CA PRO A 662 -26.96 -62.60 6.01
C PRO A 662 -25.74 -61.69 6.10
N VAL A 663 -24.92 -61.90 7.13
CA VAL A 663 -23.65 -61.19 7.34
C VAL A 663 -22.52 -62.21 7.27
N ALA A 664 -21.78 -62.19 6.16
CA ALA A 664 -20.56 -62.96 5.97
C ALA A 664 -19.45 -61.97 5.62
N ILE A 665 -18.46 -61.85 6.51
CA ILE A 665 -17.42 -60.82 6.47
C ILE A 665 -16.12 -61.42 5.96
N TYR A 666 -15.47 -60.74 5.01
CA TYR A 666 -14.10 -61.01 4.59
C TYR A 666 -13.18 -59.93 5.19
N GLU A 667 -12.43 -60.30 6.24
CA GLU A 667 -11.48 -59.40 6.91
C GLU A 667 -10.21 -59.21 6.05
N VAL A 668 -9.77 -57.96 5.89
CA VAL A 668 -8.71 -57.56 4.96
C VAL A 668 -7.76 -56.56 5.61
N HIS A 669 -6.47 -56.90 5.64
CA HIS A 669 -5.41 -55.91 5.77
C HIS A 669 -4.99 -55.40 4.39
N ALA A 670 -5.34 -54.15 4.06
CA ALA A 670 -5.17 -53.57 2.73
C ALA A 670 -3.71 -53.64 2.24
N GLY A 671 -2.75 -53.40 3.13
CA GLY A 671 -1.32 -53.38 2.81
C GLY A 671 -0.68 -54.76 2.57
N SER A 672 -1.38 -55.87 2.82
CA SER A 672 -0.82 -57.23 2.67
C SER A 672 -1.73 -58.22 1.96
N TRP A 673 -2.96 -57.84 1.60
CA TRP A 673 -3.86 -58.71 0.83
C TRP A 673 -3.23 -59.13 -0.50
N ARG A 674 -2.63 -58.17 -1.21
CA ARG A 674 -1.86 -58.39 -2.42
C ARG A 674 -0.93 -57.21 -2.70
N HIS A 675 0.26 -57.50 -3.21
CA HIS A 675 1.19 -56.49 -3.74
C HIS A 675 1.22 -56.52 -5.26
N LYS A 676 1.63 -55.40 -5.84
CA LYS A 676 1.98 -55.34 -7.26
C LYS A 676 3.20 -56.23 -7.55
N PRO A 677 3.42 -56.62 -8.82
CA PRO A 677 4.60 -57.43 -9.18
C PRO A 677 5.95 -56.79 -8.82
N ASN A 678 6.01 -55.46 -8.71
CA ASN A 678 7.20 -54.71 -8.30
C ASN A 678 7.36 -54.58 -6.77
N GLY A 679 6.47 -55.17 -5.98
CA GLY A 679 6.50 -55.14 -4.51
C GLY A 679 5.82 -53.91 -3.88
N GLU A 680 5.24 -53.01 -4.68
CA GLU A 680 4.48 -51.87 -4.17
C GLU A 680 3.09 -52.30 -3.66
N PHE A 681 2.53 -51.49 -2.75
CA PHE A 681 1.13 -51.64 -2.34
C PHE A 681 0.18 -51.36 -3.48
N LEU A 682 -0.99 -52.00 -3.46
CA LEU A 682 -2.10 -51.59 -4.32
C LEU A 682 -2.67 -50.27 -3.80
N SER A 683 -3.01 -49.37 -4.73
CA SER A 683 -3.83 -48.20 -4.40
C SER A 683 -5.27 -48.61 -4.05
N TYR A 684 -6.04 -47.73 -3.43
CA TYR A 684 -7.46 -47.98 -3.14
C TYR A 684 -8.26 -48.31 -4.41
N ARG A 685 -7.95 -47.67 -5.55
CA ARG A 685 -8.59 -47.98 -6.84
C ARG A 685 -8.21 -49.38 -7.36
N GLU A 686 -6.94 -49.75 -7.27
CA GLU A 686 -6.48 -51.08 -7.69
C GLU A 686 -7.00 -52.18 -6.74
N LEU A 687 -7.16 -51.87 -5.45
CA LEU A 687 -7.88 -52.71 -4.51
C LEU A 687 -9.34 -52.87 -4.96
N ALA A 688 -10.03 -51.80 -5.34
CA ALA A 688 -11.40 -51.90 -5.85
C ALA A 688 -11.49 -52.80 -7.10
N ASP A 689 -10.53 -52.70 -8.02
CA ASP A 689 -10.49 -53.53 -9.24
C ASP A 689 -10.29 -55.02 -8.97
N GLN A 690 -9.55 -55.37 -7.91
CA GLN A 690 -9.13 -56.76 -7.68
C GLN A 690 -9.86 -57.43 -6.53
N LEU A 691 -10.09 -56.71 -5.43
CA LEU A 691 -10.69 -57.23 -4.21
C LEU A 691 -12.20 -57.43 -4.39
N ILE A 692 -12.91 -56.48 -5.01
CA ILE A 692 -14.36 -56.56 -5.18
C ILE A 692 -14.77 -57.80 -5.99
N PRO A 693 -14.21 -58.07 -7.20
CA PRO A 693 -14.56 -59.28 -7.94
C PRO A 693 -14.19 -60.57 -7.20
N TYR A 694 -13.11 -60.54 -6.40
CA TYR A 694 -12.70 -61.68 -5.60
C TYR A 694 -13.71 -61.99 -4.48
N VAL A 695 -14.12 -60.96 -3.73
CA VAL A 695 -15.09 -61.07 -2.63
C VAL A 695 -16.45 -61.53 -3.14
N LEU A 696 -16.91 -60.98 -4.29
CA LEU A 696 -18.14 -61.43 -4.96
C LEU A 696 -18.07 -62.91 -5.36
N LYS A 697 -16.96 -63.34 -5.98
CA LYS A 697 -16.76 -64.73 -6.39
C LYS A 697 -16.81 -65.69 -5.19
N MET A 698 -16.32 -65.25 -4.04
CA MET A 698 -16.31 -66.03 -2.80
C MET A 698 -17.65 -66.01 -2.06
N GLY A 699 -18.57 -65.09 -2.40
CA GLY A 699 -19.92 -65.03 -1.85
C GLY A 699 -20.04 -64.33 -0.48
N PHE A 700 -19.08 -63.49 -0.12
CA PHE A 700 -19.17 -62.66 1.09
C PHE A 700 -20.12 -61.47 0.89
N THR A 701 -20.73 -61.00 1.98
CA THR A 701 -21.65 -59.84 1.94
C THR A 701 -20.98 -58.55 2.40
N HIS A 702 -19.89 -58.64 3.16
CA HIS A 702 -19.15 -57.49 3.67
C HIS A 702 -17.64 -57.68 3.56
N ILE A 703 -16.92 -56.57 3.45
CA ILE A 703 -15.48 -56.48 3.68
C ILE A 703 -15.28 -55.74 5.00
N GLU A 704 -14.45 -56.30 5.89
CA GLU A 704 -13.98 -55.59 7.07
C GLU A 704 -12.52 -55.24 6.84
N PHE A 705 -12.19 -53.95 6.86
CA PHE A 705 -10.82 -53.50 6.78
C PHE A 705 -10.23 -53.34 8.18
N LEU A 706 -9.04 -53.93 8.39
CA LEU A 706 -8.15 -53.48 9.46
C LEU A 706 -7.93 -51.95 9.36
N PRO A 707 -7.50 -51.27 10.44
CA PRO A 707 -7.56 -49.82 10.51
C PRO A 707 -6.92 -49.12 9.30
N LEU A 708 -7.70 -48.26 8.65
CA LEU A 708 -7.27 -47.48 7.49
C LEU A 708 -6.88 -46.05 7.84
N ALA A 709 -7.06 -45.62 9.09
CA ALA A 709 -6.55 -44.34 9.57
C ALA A 709 -5.01 -44.30 9.52
N GLU A 710 -4.42 -43.11 9.37
CA GLU A 710 -2.98 -42.98 9.21
C GLU A 710 -2.23 -43.41 10.48
N HIS A 711 -1.18 -44.21 10.26
CA HIS A 711 -0.35 -44.81 11.30
C HIS A 711 1.11 -44.85 10.84
N PRO A 712 2.08 -44.52 11.70
CA PRO A 712 3.48 -44.40 11.30
C PRO A 712 4.14 -45.77 11.08
N TYR A 713 3.75 -46.78 11.85
CA TYR A 713 4.43 -48.07 11.92
C TYR A 713 3.62 -49.21 11.31
N GLY A 714 3.97 -49.62 10.08
CA GLY A 714 3.25 -50.67 9.35
C GLY A 714 3.03 -51.99 10.11
N PRO A 715 4.01 -52.52 10.88
CA PRO A 715 3.82 -53.73 11.67
C PRO A 715 2.82 -53.61 12.83
N SER A 716 2.30 -52.42 13.15
CA SER A 716 1.14 -52.28 14.05
C SER A 716 -0.18 -52.71 13.39
N TRP A 717 -0.16 -53.01 12.08
CA TRP A 717 -1.32 -53.34 11.24
C TRP A 717 -2.41 -52.27 11.22
N GLY A 718 -2.07 -51.03 11.57
CA GLY A 718 -3.01 -49.92 11.69
C GLY A 718 -3.47 -49.59 13.11
N TYR A 719 -3.25 -50.45 14.11
CA TYR A 719 -3.77 -50.24 15.47
C TYR A 719 -3.04 -49.17 16.31
N GLN A 720 -1.97 -48.56 15.80
CA GLN A 720 -1.27 -47.44 16.45
C GLN A 720 -1.41 -46.19 15.58
N ILE A 721 -2.58 -45.56 15.62
CA ILE A 721 -2.98 -44.43 14.77
C ILE A 721 -2.30 -43.13 15.23
N SER A 722 -1.73 -42.37 14.29
CA SER A 722 -1.21 -41.01 14.52
C SER A 722 -2.19 -39.92 14.11
N ASN A 723 -2.97 -40.12 13.03
CA ASN A 723 -3.97 -39.16 12.54
C ASN A 723 -5.30 -39.86 12.30
N PHE A 724 -6.29 -39.55 13.13
CA PHE A 724 -7.56 -40.28 13.18
C PHE A 724 -8.51 -39.92 12.03
N TYR A 725 -8.40 -38.72 11.46
CA TYR A 725 -9.27 -38.21 10.39
C TYR A 725 -8.69 -38.36 8.98
N ALA A 726 -7.49 -38.92 8.84
CA ALA A 726 -6.86 -39.14 7.54
C ALA A 726 -6.82 -40.64 7.22
N PRO A 727 -7.33 -41.08 6.06
CA PRO A 727 -6.97 -42.40 5.55
C PRO A 727 -5.47 -42.45 5.23
N THR A 728 -4.85 -43.60 5.46
CA THR A 728 -3.40 -43.76 5.27
C THR A 728 -3.00 -43.45 3.84
N ALA A 729 -2.02 -42.56 3.68
CA ALA A 729 -1.54 -42.11 2.39
C ALA A 729 -0.78 -43.22 1.62
N ARG A 730 -0.55 -44.39 2.23
CA ARG A 730 0.11 -45.55 1.59
C ARG A 730 -0.62 -46.07 0.36
N PHE A 731 -1.94 -45.90 0.30
CA PHE A 731 -2.78 -46.48 -0.75
C PHE A 731 -3.42 -45.41 -1.67
N GLY A 732 -3.10 -44.13 -1.48
CA GLY A 732 -3.61 -43.05 -2.31
C GLY A 732 -4.26 -41.94 -1.49
N ARG A 733 -5.13 -41.18 -2.15
CA ARG A 733 -5.79 -40.01 -1.58
C ARG A 733 -7.12 -40.40 -0.91
N PRO A 734 -7.69 -39.54 -0.05
CA PRO A 734 -9.00 -39.76 0.54
C PRO A 734 -10.11 -40.05 -0.51
N ASP A 735 -10.12 -39.34 -1.64
CA ASP A 735 -11.08 -39.59 -2.72
C ASP A 735 -10.93 -40.97 -3.38
N ASP A 736 -9.74 -41.57 -3.36
CA ASP A 736 -9.54 -42.93 -3.84
C ASP A 736 -10.18 -43.98 -2.90
N LEU A 737 -10.19 -43.71 -1.58
CA LEU A 737 -10.91 -44.55 -0.61
C LEU A 737 -12.43 -44.41 -0.78
N MET A 738 -12.92 -43.20 -1.05
CA MET A 738 -14.34 -42.97 -1.36
C MET A 738 -14.77 -43.80 -2.58
N GLU A 739 -13.98 -43.80 -3.66
CA GLU A 739 -14.24 -44.61 -4.86
C GLU A 739 -14.24 -46.12 -4.56
N LEU A 740 -13.33 -46.61 -3.69
CA LEU A 740 -13.32 -48.02 -3.27
C LEU A 740 -14.64 -48.41 -2.59
N ILE A 741 -15.10 -47.59 -1.63
CA ILE A 741 -16.32 -47.86 -0.87
C ILE A 741 -17.56 -47.74 -1.77
N ASP A 742 -17.63 -46.71 -2.61
CA ASP A 742 -18.72 -46.51 -3.57
C ASP A 742 -18.85 -47.73 -4.51
N ARG A 743 -17.71 -48.25 -4.99
CA ARG A 743 -17.71 -49.46 -5.83
C ARG A 743 -18.10 -50.71 -5.06
N CYS A 744 -17.77 -50.83 -3.77
CA CYS A 744 -18.29 -51.90 -2.93
C CYS A 744 -19.82 -51.84 -2.86
N HIS A 745 -20.39 -50.66 -2.60
CA HIS A 745 -21.84 -50.45 -2.51
C HIS A 745 -22.56 -50.73 -3.83
N GLN A 746 -22.01 -50.27 -4.97
CA GLN A 746 -22.54 -50.58 -6.30
C GLN A 746 -22.56 -52.08 -6.63
N ASN A 747 -21.72 -52.87 -5.94
CA ASN A 747 -21.66 -54.32 -6.06
C ASN A 747 -22.40 -55.05 -4.92
N GLY A 748 -23.16 -54.33 -4.09
CA GLY A 748 -23.93 -54.90 -2.99
C GLY A 748 -23.08 -55.47 -1.86
N ILE A 749 -21.85 -54.95 -1.68
CA ILE A 749 -20.94 -55.32 -0.60
C ILE A 749 -20.91 -54.20 0.43
N GLY A 750 -21.18 -54.52 1.69
CA GLY A 750 -21.01 -53.57 2.78
C GLY A 750 -19.56 -53.46 3.24
N VAL A 751 -19.17 -52.31 3.78
CA VAL A 751 -17.80 -52.04 4.21
C VAL A 751 -17.77 -51.67 5.70
N ILE A 752 -16.98 -52.41 6.48
CA ILE A 752 -16.77 -52.21 7.91
C ILE A 752 -15.33 -51.73 8.12
N LEU A 753 -15.14 -50.78 9.03
CA LEU A 753 -13.83 -50.26 9.42
C LEU A 753 -13.49 -50.68 10.85
N ASP A 754 -12.29 -51.23 11.05
CA ASP A 754 -11.70 -51.31 12.38
C ASP A 754 -11.37 -49.89 12.88
N TRP A 755 -12.11 -49.46 13.90
CA TRP A 755 -11.97 -48.18 14.56
C TRP A 755 -11.29 -48.36 15.92
N VAL A 756 -10.28 -47.53 16.22
CA VAL A 756 -9.36 -47.76 17.35
C VAL A 756 -9.43 -46.61 18.38
N PRO A 757 -10.54 -46.47 19.14
CA PRO A 757 -10.69 -45.44 20.18
C PRO A 757 -10.00 -45.79 21.51
N ALA A 758 -9.39 -46.98 21.60
CA ALA A 758 -8.84 -47.48 22.86
C ALA A 758 -7.54 -46.79 23.26
N HIS A 759 -6.68 -46.46 22.30
CA HIS A 759 -5.37 -45.89 22.59
C HIS A 759 -4.74 -45.21 21.37
N PHE A 760 -3.65 -44.51 21.59
CA PHE A 760 -2.79 -43.94 20.54
C PHE A 760 -1.31 -44.04 20.96
N PRO A 761 -0.34 -44.00 20.02
CA PRO A 761 1.06 -44.22 20.34
C PRO A 761 1.74 -42.98 20.94
N LYS A 762 2.94 -43.16 21.49
CA LYS A 762 3.74 -42.09 22.13
C LYS A 762 4.57 -41.26 21.16
N ASP A 763 4.31 -41.38 19.86
CA ASP A 763 5.02 -40.65 18.81
C ASP A 763 4.99 -39.13 19.06
N ALA A 764 6.16 -38.53 19.19
CA ALA A 764 6.30 -37.12 19.58
C ALA A 764 5.63 -36.15 18.60
N HIS A 765 5.52 -36.53 17.32
CA HIS A 765 4.87 -35.72 16.29
C HIS A 765 3.33 -35.77 16.36
N ALA A 766 2.74 -36.71 17.08
CA ALA A 766 1.29 -36.96 17.17
C ALA A 766 0.69 -36.39 18.47
N MET A 767 -0.39 -36.98 18.99
CA MET A 767 -1.22 -36.42 20.08
C MET A 767 -0.60 -36.47 21.49
N ALA A 768 0.47 -37.23 21.71
CA ALA A 768 1.08 -37.37 23.04
C ALA A 768 1.60 -36.04 23.58
N TRP A 769 1.25 -35.66 24.81
CA TRP A 769 1.71 -34.41 25.44
C TRP A 769 1.49 -33.18 24.53
N PHE A 770 0.31 -33.09 23.94
CA PHE A 770 0.07 -32.27 22.74
C PHE A 770 0.40 -30.79 22.88
N ASP A 771 0.03 -30.16 24.00
CA ASP A 771 0.17 -28.70 24.19
C ASP A 771 1.17 -28.32 25.29
N GLY A 772 2.02 -29.26 25.69
CA GLY A 772 2.86 -29.17 26.87
C GLY A 772 2.24 -29.79 28.13
N THR A 773 1.05 -30.38 27.98
CA THR A 773 0.36 -31.16 29.01
C THR A 773 -0.30 -32.40 28.40
N CYS A 774 -0.76 -33.31 29.26
CA CYS A 774 -1.57 -34.46 28.86
C CYS A 774 -3.01 -34.02 28.58
N VAL A 775 -3.32 -33.67 27.33
CA VAL A 775 -4.66 -33.20 26.95
C VAL A 775 -5.55 -34.28 26.34
N TYR A 776 -4.99 -35.13 25.48
CA TYR A 776 -5.70 -36.27 24.89
C TYR A 776 -5.63 -37.48 25.81
N GLU A 777 -4.47 -37.72 26.43
CA GLU A 777 -4.26 -38.77 27.43
C GLU A 777 -4.51 -38.29 28.86
N HIS A 778 -4.77 -39.22 29.76
CA HIS A 778 -4.88 -38.92 31.18
C HIS A 778 -3.49 -38.67 31.81
N ALA A 779 -3.34 -37.62 32.62
CA ALA A 779 -2.04 -37.23 33.19
C ALA A 779 -1.46 -38.24 34.20
N ASP A 780 -2.32 -38.98 34.90
CA ASP A 780 -1.89 -40.11 35.75
C ASP A 780 -1.64 -41.36 34.89
N PRO A 781 -0.40 -41.87 34.80
CA PRO A 781 -0.07 -43.03 33.95
C PRO A 781 -0.84 -44.30 34.29
N ARG A 782 -1.31 -44.45 35.53
CA ARG A 782 -2.13 -45.60 35.94
C ARG A 782 -3.49 -45.62 35.23
N GLN A 783 -3.95 -44.47 34.74
CA GLN A 783 -5.17 -44.32 33.95
C GLN A 783 -4.87 -43.99 32.48
N GLY A 784 -3.74 -43.35 32.20
CA GLY A 784 -3.39 -42.83 30.88
C GLY A 784 -2.47 -43.71 30.03
N GLU A 785 -2.02 -44.88 30.51
CA GLU A 785 -1.11 -45.74 29.74
C GLU A 785 -1.53 -47.22 29.73
N HIS A 786 -1.26 -47.88 28.60
CA HIS A 786 -1.20 -49.34 28.51
C HIS A 786 0.28 -49.78 28.63
N PRO A 787 0.72 -50.26 29.81
CA PRO A 787 2.14 -50.51 30.06
C PRO A 787 2.73 -51.62 29.18
N ASP A 788 1.96 -52.67 28.89
CA ASP A 788 2.42 -53.79 28.06
C ASP A 788 2.48 -53.43 26.56
N TRP A 789 1.73 -52.41 26.12
CA TRP A 789 1.70 -51.96 24.72
C TRP A 789 2.61 -50.77 24.47
N GLY A 790 2.96 -50.02 25.52
CA GLY A 790 3.71 -48.77 25.42
C GLY A 790 2.90 -47.61 24.80
N THR A 791 1.57 -47.67 24.84
CA THR A 791 0.66 -46.69 24.25
C THR A 791 -0.08 -45.87 25.32
N LEU A 792 -0.72 -44.78 24.89
CA LEU A 792 -1.47 -43.86 25.73
C LEU A 792 -2.97 -44.10 25.58
N ILE A 793 -3.70 -43.99 26.69
CA ILE A 793 -5.15 -44.13 26.78
C ILE A 793 -5.78 -42.74 26.73
N PHE A 794 -6.81 -42.58 25.91
CA PHE A 794 -7.56 -41.33 25.84
C PHE A 794 -8.23 -41.00 27.19
N ASN A 795 -8.24 -39.72 27.55
CA ASN A 795 -8.97 -39.23 28.71
C ASN A 795 -10.45 -39.08 28.35
N TYR A 796 -11.19 -40.19 28.36
CA TYR A 796 -12.62 -40.23 28.02
C TYR A 796 -13.49 -39.31 28.89
N GLY A 797 -13.03 -38.94 30.09
CA GLY A 797 -13.75 -38.03 30.98
C GLY A 797 -13.66 -36.56 30.59
N ARG A 798 -12.89 -36.21 29.55
CA ARG A 798 -12.73 -34.85 29.06
C ARG A 798 -13.61 -34.63 27.83
N HIS A 799 -14.51 -33.65 27.91
CA HIS A 799 -15.52 -33.38 26.89
C HIS A 799 -14.94 -33.24 25.48
N GLU A 800 -13.85 -32.49 25.31
CA GLU A 800 -13.26 -32.25 23.99
C GLU A 800 -12.62 -33.52 23.40
N VAL A 801 -12.11 -34.42 24.26
CA VAL A 801 -11.52 -35.71 23.86
C VAL A 801 -12.62 -36.71 23.50
N GLU A 802 -13.68 -36.77 24.30
CA GLU A 802 -14.88 -37.54 23.98
C GLU A 802 -15.47 -37.08 22.64
N ASN A 803 -15.61 -35.76 22.44
CA ASN A 803 -16.12 -35.18 21.21
C ASN A 803 -15.22 -35.50 20.01
N PHE A 804 -13.89 -35.46 20.17
CA PHE A 804 -12.94 -35.88 19.13
C PHE A 804 -13.20 -37.33 18.71
N LEU A 805 -13.35 -38.26 19.65
CA LEU A 805 -13.61 -39.66 19.32
C LEU A 805 -14.99 -39.88 18.68
N ILE A 806 -16.06 -39.31 19.26
CA ILE A 806 -17.42 -39.45 18.73
C ILE A 806 -17.49 -38.89 17.30
N THR A 807 -16.92 -37.71 17.08
CA THR A 807 -16.95 -37.10 15.75
C THR A 807 -16.05 -37.80 14.76
N ASN A 808 -14.98 -38.45 15.21
CA ASN A 808 -14.18 -39.30 14.35
C ASN A 808 -14.96 -40.52 13.84
N ALA A 809 -15.71 -41.19 14.73
CA ALA A 809 -16.59 -42.28 14.32
C ALA A 809 -17.64 -41.80 13.30
N LEU A 810 -18.29 -40.66 13.57
CA LEU A 810 -19.27 -40.06 12.66
C LEU A 810 -18.64 -39.64 11.33
N TYR A 811 -17.41 -39.11 11.35
CA TYR A 811 -16.68 -38.71 10.15
C TYR A 811 -16.49 -39.89 9.19
N TRP A 812 -16.03 -41.04 9.67
CA TRP A 812 -15.89 -42.23 8.82
C TRP A 812 -17.24 -42.70 8.23
N LEU A 813 -18.31 -42.67 9.03
CA LEU A 813 -19.64 -43.11 8.59
C LEU A 813 -20.31 -42.13 7.61
N HIS A 814 -20.14 -40.82 7.82
CA HIS A 814 -20.81 -39.77 7.04
C HIS A 814 -20.01 -39.34 5.81
N THR A 815 -18.68 -39.21 5.93
CA THR A 815 -17.82 -38.70 4.85
C THR A 815 -17.39 -39.80 3.90
N PHE A 816 -17.11 -41.00 4.41
CA PHE A 816 -16.66 -42.15 3.61
C PHE A 816 -17.74 -43.23 3.43
N HIS A 817 -18.95 -43.03 3.98
CA HIS A 817 -20.09 -43.94 3.86
C HIS A 817 -19.88 -45.36 4.41
N PHE A 818 -18.87 -45.62 5.25
CA PHE A 818 -18.72 -46.92 5.92
C PHE A 818 -20.05 -47.39 6.56
N ASP A 819 -20.33 -48.69 6.50
CA ASP A 819 -21.58 -49.28 6.96
C ASP A 819 -21.57 -49.67 8.44
N GLY A 820 -20.38 -49.77 9.02
CA GLY A 820 -20.20 -50.12 10.42
C GLY A 820 -18.76 -49.93 10.89
N LEU A 821 -18.60 -49.88 12.21
CA LEU A 821 -17.31 -49.84 12.87
C LEU A 821 -17.16 -51.07 13.76
N ARG A 822 -15.98 -51.70 13.73
CA ARG A 822 -15.59 -52.74 14.68
C ARG A 822 -14.55 -52.16 15.62
N VAL A 823 -14.75 -52.35 16.93
CA VAL A 823 -13.83 -51.87 17.97
C VAL A 823 -13.07 -53.05 18.54
N ASP A 824 -11.76 -53.05 18.39
CA ASP A 824 -10.89 -54.06 19.01
C ASP A 824 -10.66 -53.77 20.50
N ALA A 825 -10.35 -54.82 21.27
CA ALA A 825 -9.88 -54.74 22.64
C ALA A 825 -10.73 -53.86 23.59
N VAL A 826 -12.07 -53.89 23.46
CA VAL A 826 -13.00 -53.07 24.28
C VAL A 826 -12.76 -53.22 25.79
N ALA A 827 -12.32 -54.40 26.26
CA ALA A 827 -11.96 -54.61 27.66
C ALA A 827 -10.85 -53.65 28.15
N SER A 828 -9.97 -53.19 27.27
CA SER A 828 -8.92 -52.21 27.59
C SER A 828 -9.46 -50.82 27.92
N MET A 829 -10.68 -50.52 27.45
CA MET A 829 -11.40 -49.27 27.75
C MET A 829 -12.31 -49.40 28.97
N LEU A 830 -12.89 -50.60 29.18
CA LEU A 830 -13.89 -50.86 30.22
C LEU A 830 -13.30 -51.16 31.60
N TYR A 831 -12.00 -51.47 31.70
CA TYR A 831 -11.40 -51.88 32.96
C TYR A 831 -10.17 -51.06 33.30
N LEU A 832 -10.21 -50.37 34.45
CA LEU A 832 -9.13 -49.54 34.97
C LEU A 832 -7.86 -50.35 35.30
N ASP A 833 -8.00 -51.65 35.55
CA ASP A 833 -6.91 -52.58 35.87
C ASP A 833 -6.43 -53.42 34.68
N TYR A 834 -6.92 -53.17 33.46
CA TYR A 834 -6.56 -53.93 32.28
C TYR A 834 -5.05 -53.96 32.04
N SER A 835 -4.46 -55.15 32.19
CA SER A 835 -3.01 -55.40 32.09
C SER A 835 -2.15 -54.55 33.05
N LYS A 836 -2.68 -54.17 34.21
CA LYS A 836 -1.97 -53.33 35.20
C LYS A 836 -1.81 -54.04 36.54
N LYS A 837 -0.63 -53.90 37.14
CA LYS A 837 -0.36 -54.35 38.53
C LYS A 837 -0.64 -53.26 39.56
N ASP A 838 -0.47 -51.99 39.18
CA ASP A 838 -0.73 -50.81 40.00
C ASP A 838 -1.79 -49.96 39.27
N TRP A 839 -2.95 -49.79 39.88
CA TRP A 839 -4.13 -49.13 39.31
C TRP A 839 -4.98 -48.47 40.40
N ILE A 840 -5.88 -47.57 40.01
CA ILE A 840 -6.73 -46.81 40.92
C ILE A 840 -8.19 -47.21 40.71
N PRO A 841 -8.94 -47.57 41.77
CA PRO A 841 -10.37 -47.82 41.67
C PRO A 841 -11.17 -46.60 41.24
N ASN A 842 -12.32 -46.84 40.60
CA ASN A 842 -13.30 -45.80 40.32
C ASN A 842 -13.89 -45.23 41.63
N LYS A 843 -14.72 -44.19 41.52
CA LYS A 843 -15.33 -43.51 42.69
C LYS A 843 -16.21 -44.41 43.58
N TYR A 844 -16.59 -45.60 43.11
CA TYR A 844 -17.36 -46.60 43.85
C TYR A 844 -16.50 -47.75 44.39
N GLY A 845 -15.20 -47.74 44.11
CA GLY A 845 -14.24 -48.75 44.56
C GLY A 845 -14.10 -49.96 43.64
N GLY A 846 -14.72 -49.95 42.45
CA GLY A 846 -14.61 -51.02 41.46
C GLY A 846 -13.53 -50.76 40.41
N ASN A 847 -13.34 -51.72 39.50
CA ASN A 847 -12.40 -51.66 38.39
C ASN A 847 -13.04 -51.31 37.04
N GLU A 848 -14.34 -51.00 37.03
CA GLU A 848 -15.05 -50.50 35.85
C GLU A 848 -14.62 -49.09 35.45
#